data_AF-A0A661SU02-F1
#
_entry.id   AF-A0A661SU02-F1
#
_cell.length_a   1.000
_cell.length_b   1.000
_cell.length_c   1.000
_cell.angle_alpha   90.00
_cell.angle_beta   90.00
_cell.angle_gamma   90.00
#
_symmetry.space_group_name_H-M   'P 1'
#
loop_
_entity.id
_entity.type
_entity.pdbx_description
1 polymer ?
#
loop_
_entity_poly.entity_id
_entity_poly.type
_entity_poly.pdbx_seq_one_letter_code
_entity_poly.pdbx_strand_id
1 'polypeptide(L)'
;MKTYQLYYTSCRKGLSSGPGFQAYAMSEGITEDERKEIERYGVYVPPNDLPSQPDPEQIELLFPVSFVFFRLKSGRYGVCQSKYVGQDYSGRYGNYFCHALILENGYWPFYPIQLYGSPVFRDRLTQDEANTDDAPSPLLPIDLKDISPNGNLDVNVITDFIEEYGIENLKDMLTAILSYEQSHRRLILCDEQENIPYWIGAIQMAFPVRLAHTLTFTTYTYDPEGMNALICSTPRNGGRFAFTETQRNFQYSLFDFVQGESSEMEGAYKFNQVVDIGYSISRDNLIAFHDFIDQFSYDVINAEMDAAHDLFTISGTGIADMSYENLISAIQFANTYAPAEVLGHLSERINEITEKISGRADLGAAQVVTEFLFRVARETGVPSHYDNAYNFFFHSLRLMIIEHEQTDKKQIIEFNNDVILLNRQHREDLLRCLTDPELLRELSDLLSNDDVPEHSGIYFILMVNNLTDLGYTWEQAAENHEFISFLQTCFALLIRSENNLSMALEKTNKDHNFFAQLIVLGITHTAERGESRDALLRSFSKALKSKKSDWAVMVRIRIIEMGHDSFIYDEFLFLLTLSENKMEFFWSYYDAIFSEISDYRDRYFTVAAENYIEYLKDRQFIGECSKILEHASEINNDALLTRIVEGFEQGLPVSHPSQKLVEEILFISEIKRQRKVRTLPDMTGLIRLGMNIYECDKPIVELFGSAPPDLEGMLGKRYKKYLKWILPKLLSIASSPEDHGRVLNFLAVSGLEPELKSNYMTNLSKILKKNKKSGREGFVHFIVYYLSLMPNEENPSI
;
A
#
# COMPACT_ATOMS: atom_id res chain seq x y z
N MET A 1 7.51 -45.98 18.52
CA MET A 1 6.63 -45.57 17.40
C MET A 1 6.01 -46.82 16.84
N LYS A 2 4.70 -46.84 16.66
CA LYS A 2 3.99 -48.02 16.18
C LYS A 2 3.77 -47.96 14.67
N THR A 3 3.66 -49.14 14.07
CA THR A 3 3.24 -49.34 12.70
C THR A 3 1.98 -50.19 12.70
N TYR A 4 0.92 -49.67 12.10
CA TYR A 4 -0.37 -50.34 11.97
C TYR A 4 -0.41 -51.21 10.71
N GLN A 5 -1.15 -52.31 10.75
CA GLN A 5 -1.20 -53.29 9.66
C GLN A 5 -2.62 -53.40 9.07
N LEU A 6 -2.71 -53.73 7.79
CA LEU A 6 -3.95 -54.12 7.12
C LEU A 6 -3.69 -55.23 6.11
N TYR A 7 -4.52 -56.27 6.15
CA TYR A 7 -4.54 -57.36 5.17
C TYR A 7 -5.78 -57.23 4.29
N TYR A 8 -5.60 -57.21 2.98
CA TYR A 8 -6.67 -57.11 2.00
C TYR A 8 -6.55 -58.21 0.95
N THR A 9 -7.62 -58.98 0.75
CA THR A 9 -7.66 -60.10 -0.19
C THR A 9 -9.10 -60.58 -0.42
N SER A 10 -9.32 -61.45 -1.41
CA SER A 10 -10.59 -62.16 -1.54
C SER A 10 -10.68 -63.26 -0.48
N CYS A 11 -11.60 -63.10 0.48
CA CYS A 11 -11.80 -64.03 1.59
C CYS A 11 -13.28 -64.37 1.80
N ARG A 12 -13.55 -65.51 2.44
CA ARG A 12 -14.92 -65.93 2.77
C ARG A 12 -15.52 -65.05 3.86
N LYS A 13 -14.74 -64.73 4.89
CA LYS A 13 -15.11 -63.87 6.01
C LYS A 13 -13.98 -62.90 6.31
N GLY A 14 -14.30 -61.60 6.31
CA GLY A 14 -13.41 -60.52 6.69
C GLY A 14 -14.17 -59.48 7.51
N LEU A 15 -13.78 -58.20 7.41
CA LEU A 15 -14.41 -57.10 8.15
C LEU A 15 -15.75 -56.65 7.55
N SER A 16 -16.06 -57.03 6.30
CA SER A 16 -17.31 -56.66 5.64
C SER A 16 -18.43 -57.70 5.86
N SER A 17 -19.66 -57.33 5.47
CA SER A 17 -20.85 -58.18 5.67
C SER A 17 -20.93 -59.42 4.76
N GLY A 18 -20.15 -59.47 3.67
CA GLY A 18 -20.23 -60.53 2.65
C GLY A 18 -18.86 -61.05 2.21
N PRO A 19 -18.82 -62.13 1.40
CA PRO A 19 -17.56 -62.71 0.93
C PRO A 19 -17.03 -62.01 -0.33
N GLY A 20 -15.74 -62.16 -0.62
CA GLY A 20 -15.05 -61.50 -1.74
C GLY A 20 -13.91 -60.57 -1.28
N PHE A 21 -13.47 -59.68 -2.17
CA PHE A 21 -12.40 -58.71 -1.89
C PHE A 21 -12.82 -57.70 -0.82
N GLN A 22 -12.07 -57.70 0.28
CA GLN A 22 -12.29 -56.82 1.43
C GLN A 22 -11.03 -56.81 2.31
N ALA A 23 -10.96 -55.86 3.24
CA ALA A 23 -10.03 -55.97 4.37
C ALA A 23 -10.36 -57.25 5.16
N TYR A 24 -9.43 -58.20 5.17
CA TYR A 24 -9.51 -59.39 5.98
C TYR A 24 -9.39 -58.98 7.45
N ALA A 25 -8.27 -58.36 7.84
CA ALA A 25 -8.02 -57.87 9.19
C ALA A 25 -7.24 -56.55 9.15
N MET A 26 -7.40 -55.71 10.17
CA MET A 26 -6.64 -54.47 10.32
C MET A 26 -6.35 -54.16 11.78
N SER A 27 -5.34 -53.35 12.04
CA SER A 27 -5.07 -52.82 13.38
C SER A 27 -6.09 -51.77 13.80
N GLU A 28 -6.41 -51.71 15.10
CA GLU A 28 -7.41 -50.76 15.63
C GLU A 28 -7.08 -49.28 15.42
N GLY A 29 -5.81 -48.94 15.17
CA GLY A 29 -5.36 -47.57 14.89
C GLY A 29 -5.56 -47.09 13.44
N ILE A 30 -6.21 -47.90 12.58
CA ILE A 30 -6.57 -47.53 11.21
C ILE A 30 -8.05 -47.14 11.20
N THR A 31 -8.34 -45.91 10.74
CA THR A 31 -9.73 -45.44 10.61
C THR A 31 -10.40 -46.02 9.37
N GLU A 32 -11.74 -45.99 9.31
CA GLU A 32 -12.49 -46.48 8.15
C GLU A 32 -12.19 -45.72 6.84
N ASP A 33 -11.88 -44.42 6.92
CA ASP A 33 -11.55 -43.64 5.73
C ASP A 33 -10.14 -43.94 5.23
N GLU A 34 -9.18 -44.13 6.15
CA GLU A 34 -7.85 -44.62 5.80
C GLU A 34 -7.90 -46.04 5.25
N ARG A 35 -8.73 -46.93 5.82
CA ARG A 35 -8.96 -48.27 5.27
C ARG A 35 -9.34 -48.20 3.80
N LYS A 36 -10.35 -47.41 3.44
CA LYS A 36 -10.80 -47.25 2.04
C LYS A 36 -9.72 -46.65 1.14
N GLU A 37 -8.87 -45.78 1.67
CA GLU A 37 -7.75 -45.20 0.93
C GLU A 37 -6.64 -46.23 0.68
N ILE A 38 -6.24 -46.96 1.72
CA ILE A 38 -5.25 -48.05 1.66
C ILE A 38 -5.71 -49.14 0.68
N GLU A 39 -7.00 -49.51 0.71
CA GLU A 39 -7.59 -50.50 -0.20
C GLU A 39 -7.41 -50.12 -1.67
N ARG A 40 -7.43 -48.81 -2.01
CA ARG A 40 -7.21 -48.34 -3.39
C ARG A 40 -5.76 -48.48 -3.82
N TYR A 41 -4.81 -48.21 -2.93
CA TYR A 41 -3.38 -48.42 -3.19
C TYR A 41 -3.03 -49.91 -3.28
N GLY A 42 -3.75 -50.75 -2.55
CA GLY A 42 -3.59 -52.21 -2.55
C GLY A 42 -4.23 -52.94 -3.74
N VAL A 43 -4.93 -52.25 -4.65
CA VAL A 43 -5.56 -52.91 -5.81
C VAL A 43 -4.49 -53.45 -6.74
N TYR A 44 -4.61 -54.73 -7.06
CA TYR A 44 -3.72 -55.41 -7.98
C TYR A 44 -4.49 -55.98 -9.17
N VAL A 45 -3.97 -55.72 -10.36
CA VAL A 45 -4.45 -56.31 -11.62
C VAL A 45 -3.22 -56.90 -12.30
N PRO A 46 -3.17 -58.20 -12.60
CA PRO A 46 -2.03 -58.80 -13.30
C PRO A 46 -1.96 -58.31 -14.76
N PRO A 47 -0.77 -58.32 -15.40
CA PRO A 47 -0.66 -58.05 -16.83
C PRO A 47 -1.52 -59.02 -17.67
N ASN A 48 -2.18 -58.49 -18.71
CA ASN A 48 -3.15 -59.25 -19.52
C ASN A 48 -2.52 -60.37 -20.38
N ASP A 49 -1.21 -60.33 -20.57
CA ASP A 49 -0.43 -61.30 -21.33
C ASP A 49 0.07 -62.48 -20.48
N LEU A 50 -0.16 -62.46 -19.17
CA LEU A 50 0.16 -63.57 -18.27
C LEU A 50 -0.90 -64.71 -18.28
N PRO A 51 -0.53 -65.94 -17.86
CA PRO A 51 -1.46 -67.06 -17.81
C PRO A 51 -2.68 -66.79 -16.90
N SER A 52 -3.87 -67.15 -17.37
CA SER A 52 -5.12 -66.97 -16.61
C SER A 52 -5.35 -68.00 -15.49
N GLN A 53 -4.66 -69.14 -15.57
CA GLN A 53 -4.69 -70.22 -14.57
C GLN A 53 -3.26 -70.68 -14.24
N PRO A 54 -2.45 -69.83 -13.61
CA PRO A 54 -1.06 -70.13 -13.35
C PRO A 54 -0.91 -71.18 -12.23
N ASP A 55 0.15 -71.98 -12.32
CA ASP A 55 0.63 -72.80 -11.19
C ASP A 55 1.47 -71.96 -10.21
N PRO A 56 1.80 -72.47 -9.01
CA PRO A 56 2.57 -71.72 -8.03
C PRO A 56 3.96 -71.27 -8.48
N GLU A 57 4.64 -72.03 -9.35
CA GLU A 57 5.96 -71.65 -9.87
C GLU A 57 5.84 -70.51 -10.87
N GLN A 58 4.82 -70.56 -11.73
CA GLN A 58 4.48 -69.48 -12.66
C GLN A 58 4.08 -68.19 -11.95
N ILE A 59 3.37 -68.28 -10.82
CA ILE A 59 3.03 -67.10 -10.00
C ILE A 59 4.31 -66.44 -9.48
N GLU A 60 5.25 -67.23 -8.94
CA GLU A 60 6.47 -66.67 -8.36
C GLU A 60 7.38 -66.03 -9.42
N LEU A 61 7.47 -66.64 -10.60
CA LEU A 61 8.39 -66.22 -11.65
C LEU A 61 7.85 -65.09 -12.54
N LEU A 62 6.54 -65.08 -12.84
CA LEU A 62 5.97 -64.23 -13.90
C LEU A 62 5.13 -63.06 -13.37
N PHE A 63 4.54 -63.17 -12.18
CA PHE A 63 3.60 -62.16 -11.70
C PHE A 63 4.33 -61.09 -10.89
N PRO A 64 4.22 -59.81 -11.29
CA PRO A 64 4.95 -58.75 -10.63
C PRO A 64 4.44 -58.49 -9.22
N VAL A 65 5.36 -58.12 -8.32
CA VAL A 65 5.01 -57.61 -6.99
C VAL A 65 4.76 -56.10 -7.10
N SER A 66 3.57 -55.67 -6.71
CA SER A 66 3.26 -54.24 -6.57
C SER A 66 3.62 -53.77 -5.19
N PHE A 67 4.69 -53.00 -5.08
CA PHE A 67 5.11 -52.36 -3.85
C PHE A 67 4.91 -50.85 -3.98
N VAL A 68 4.03 -50.31 -3.15
CA VAL A 68 3.58 -48.92 -3.23
C VAL A 68 3.98 -48.20 -1.96
N PHE A 69 4.60 -47.03 -2.10
CA PHE A 69 4.82 -46.08 -1.01
C PHE A 69 3.95 -44.84 -1.24
N PHE A 70 3.15 -44.48 -0.24
CA PHE A 70 2.13 -43.44 -0.36
C PHE A 70 2.01 -42.62 0.92
N ARG A 71 1.35 -41.47 0.80
CA ARG A 71 0.95 -40.60 1.92
C ARG A 71 -0.56 -40.52 1.93
N LEU A 72 -1.16 -40.93 3.05
CA LEU A 72 -2.61 -40.85 3.26
C LEU A 72 -3.06 -39.40 3.41
N LYS A 73 -4.35 -39.14 3.21
CA LYS A 73 -4.96 -37.82 3.50
C LYS A 73 -4.83 -37.40 4.95
N SER A 74 -4.68 -38.35 5.87
CA SER A 74 -4.37 -38.08 7.29
C SER A 74 -2.95 -37.55 7.51
N GLY A 75 -2.11 -37.53 6.47
CA GLY A 75 -0.72 -37.13 6.52
C GLY A 75 0.25 -38.26 6.87
N ARG A 76 -0.26 -39.43 7.28
CA ARG A 76 0.53 -40.61 7.65
C ARG A 76 1.14 -41.28 6.41
N TYR A 77 2.38 -41.72 6.55
CA TYR A 77 3.06 -42.49 5.51
C TYR A 77 2.73 -43.97 5.61
N GLY A 78 2.55 -44.60 4.45
CA GLY A 78 2.24 -46.01 4.35
C GLY A 78 2.99 -46.67 3.21
N VAL A 79 3.21 -47.97 3.36
CA VAL A 79 3.65 -48.86 2.29
C VAL A 79 2.66 -50.01 2.16
N CYS A 80 2.47 -50.53 0.96
CA CYS A 80 1.77 -51.80 0.78
C CYS A 80 2.44 -52.68 -0.25
N GLN A 81 2.43 -53.99 0.01
CA GLN A 81 2.86 -55.02 -0.93
C GLN A 81 1.66 -55.83 -1.37
N SER A 82 1.37 -55.82 -2.67
CA SER A 82 0.33 -56.63 -3.29
C SER A 82 0.95 -57.66 -4.22
N LYS A 83 0.59 -58.94 -4.02
CA LYS A 83 1.08 -60.06 -4.83
C LYS A 83 -0.09 -60.93 -5.29
N TYR A 84 -0.05 -61.38 -6.54
CA TYR A 84 -1.01 -62.36 -7.05
C TYR A 84 -0.85 -63.69 -6.30
N VAL A 85 -1.96 -64.30 -5.87
CA VAL A 85 -1.94 -65.57 -5.09
C VAL A 85 -2.73 -66.70 -5.74
N GLY A 86 -3.25 -66.48 -6.95
CA GLY A 86 -3.98 -67.50 -7.70
C GLY A 86 -5.45 -67.55 -7.32
N GLN A 87 -5.86 -68.64 -6.68
CA GLN A 87 -7.27 -68.92 -6.39
C GLN A 87 -7.74 -68.24 -5.10
N ASP A 88 -9.01 -67.82 -5.07
CA ASP A 88 -9.68 -67.41 -3.84
C ASP A 88 -10.31 -68.60 -3.08
N TYR A 89 -10.98 -68.32 -1.96
CA TYR A 89 -11.71 -69.30 -1.14
C TYR A 89 -12.79 -70.10 -1.89
N SER A 90 -13.20 -69.66 -3.09
CA SER A 90 -14.18 -70.33 -3.96
C SER A 90 -13.54 -71.15 -5.08
N GLY A 91 -12.21 -71.15 -5.18
CA GLY A 91 -11.44 -71.80 -6.25
C GLY A 91 -11.34 -70.97 -7.53
N ARG A 92 -11.77 -69.69 -7.51
CA ARG A 92 -11.69 -68.80 -8.68
C ARG A 92 -10.32 -68.14 -8.76
N TYR A 93 -9.69 -68.23 -9.92
CA TYR A 93 -8.46 -67.48 -10.22
C TYR A 93 -8.73 -65.98 -10.28
N GLY A 94 -7.72 -65.20 -9.92
CA GLY A 94 -7.79 -63.73 -9.87
C GLY A 94 -7.55 -63.14 -8.48
N ASN A 95 -7.25 -63.97 -7.48
CA ASN A 95 -6.99 -63.49 -6.13
C ASN A 95 -5.59 -62.90 -6.00
N TYR A 96 -5.48 -61.88 -5.16
CA TYR A 96 -4.22 -61.28 -4.72
C TYR A 96 -4.29 -60.99 -3.23
N PHE A 97 -3.13 -60.85 -2.61
CA PHE A 97 -3.00 -60.51 -1.22
C PHE A 97 -2.20 -59.21 -1.10
N CYS A 98 -2.78 -58.24 -0.41
CA CYS A 98 -2.15 -56.98 -0.06
C CYS A 98 -1.90 -56.93 1.45
N HIS A 99 -0.65 -56.68 1.84
CA HIS A 99 -0.27 -56.31 3.20
C HIS A 99 0.21 -54.86 3.21
N ALA A 100 -0.54 -53.99 3.90
CA ALA A 100 -0.17 -52.59 4.13
C ALA A 100 0.37 -52.35 5.55
N LEU A 101 1.39 -51.51 5.64
CA LEU A 101 2.00 -51.00 6.88
C LEU A 101 1.87 -49.48 6.90
N ILE A 102 1.27 -48.93 7.96
CA ILE A 102 1.00 -47.50 8.13
C ILE A 102 1.73 -46.99 9.37
N LEU A 103 2.62 -46.01 9.20
CA LEU A 103 3.27 -45.36 10.32
C LEU A 103 2.26 -44.60 11.16
N GLU A 104 2.41 -44.66 12.48
CA GLU A 104 1.61 -43.85 13.41
C GLU A 104 1.82 -42.35 13.19
N ASN A 105 3.07 -41.93 13.02
CA ASN A 105 3.51 -40.58 12.70
C ASN A 105 4.96 -40.60 12.19
N GLY A 106 5.50 -39.44 11.79
CA GLY A 106 6.90 -39.31 11.37
C GLY A 106 7.20 -40.03 10.06
N TYR A 107 8.47 -40.40 9.87
CA TYR A 107 9.01 -41.05 8.68
C TYR A 107 9.74 -42.34 9.06
N TRP A 108 9.97 -43.20 8.08
CA TRP A 108 10.81 -44.39 8.24
C TRP A 108 12.27 -43.96 8.45
N PRO A 109 13.05 -44.62 9.32
CA PRO A 109 14.45 -44.28 9.55
C PRO A 109 15.39 -44.73 8.41
N PHE A 110 14.82 -45.18 7.30
CA PHE A 110 15.47 -45.72 6.11
C PHE A 110 14.63 -45.34 4.88
N TYR A 111 15.15 -45.56 3.68
CA TYR A 111 14.40 -45.26 2.46
C TYR A 111 13.24 -46.26 2.28
N PRO A 112 11.99 -45.80 2.02
CA PRO A 112 10.82 -46.67 1.92
C PRO A 112 10.98 -47.86 0.97
N ILE A 113 11.69 -47.68 -0.16
CA ILE A 113 11.95 -48.76 -1.13
C ILE A 113 12.76 -49.93 -0.55
N GLN A 114 13.54 -49.71 0.51
CA GLN A 114 14.33 -50.78 1.16
C GLN A 114 13.47 -51.81 1.89
N LEU A 115 12.17 -51.53 2.06
CA LEU A 115 11.18 -52.49 2.54
C LEU A 115 10.70 -53.45 1.44
N TYR A 116 11.02 -53.20 0.16
CA TYR A 116 10.71 -54.11 -0.93
C TYR A 116 11.32 -55.49 -0.69
N GLY A 117 10.47 -56.52 -0.69
CA GLY A 117 10.85 -57.90 -0.40
C GLY A 117 11.20 -58.17 1.08
N SER A 118 10.96 -57.23 2.00
CA SER A 118 11.19 -57.44 3.43
C SER A 118 10.30 -58.57 3.97
N PRO A 119 10.82 -59.43 4.87
CA PRO A 119 10.06 -60.53 5.47
C PRO A 119 8.92 -60.07 6.39
N VAL A 120 8.83 -58.76 6.68
CA VAL A 120 7.68 -58.19 7.39
C VAL A 120 6.38 -58.36 6.58
N PHE A 121 6.47 -58.41 5.25
CA PHE A 121 5.29 -58.57 4.41
C PHE A 121 4.86 -60.02 4.33
N ARG A 122 3.55 -60.24 4.49
CA ARG A 122 2.92 -61.53 4.21
C ARG A 122 2.49 -61.51 2.76
N ASP A 123 2.54 -62.66 2.12
CA ASP A 123 2.18 -62.81 0.71
C ASP A 123 0.86 -63.57 0.50
N ARG A 124 0.29 -64.17 1.57
CA ARG A 124 -0.98 -64.90 1.55
C ARG A 124 -1.58 -65.08 2.96
N LEU A 125 -2.87 -65.43 3.00
CA LEU A 125 -3.49 -66.02 4.19
C LEU A 125 -3.01 -67.45 4.39
N THR A 126 -2.94 -67.89 5.65
CA THR A 126 -2.76 -69.31 5.98
C THR A 126 -3.99 -70.11 5.57
N GLN A 127 -3.86 -71.44 5.45
CA GLN A 127 -4.98 -72.30 5.08
C GLN A 127 -6.13 -72.22 6.10
N ASP A 128 -5.83 -72.05 7.38
CA ASP A 128 -6.84 -71.92 8.44
C ASP A 128 -7.56 -70.56 8.35
N GLU A 129 -6.81 -69.47 8.14
CA GLU A 129 -7.38 -68.12 7.96
C GLU A 129 -8.25 -68.01 6.70
N ALA A 130 -7.89 -68.70 5.62
CA ALA A 130 -8.63 -68.66 4.35
C ALA A 130 -9.97 -69.44 4.39
N ASN A 131 -10.07 -70.45 5.26
CA ASN A 131 -11.22 -71.36 5.34
C ASN A 131 -12.12 -71.14 6.56
N THR A 132 -11.79 -70.19 7.44
CA THR A 132 -12.60 -69.88 8.63
C THR A 132 -13.93 -69.22 8.28
N ASP A 133 -14.97 -69.50 9.09
CA ASP A 133 -16.26 -68.81 9.04
C ASP A 133 -16.37 -67.70 10.11
N ASP A 134 -15.37 -67.60 11.01
CA ASP A 134 -15.30 -66.58 12.07
C ASP A 134 -14.68 -65.27 11.56
N ALA A 135 -15.08 -64.15 12.17
CA ALA A 135 -14.44 -62.87 11.90
C ALA A 135 -13.00 -62.88 12.46
N PRO A 136 -12.00 -62.41 11.69
CA PRO A 136 -10.62 -62.40 12.15
C PRO A 136 -10.42 -61.39 13.28
N SER A 137 -9.47 -61.70 14.16
CA SER A 137 -9.07 -60.78 15.23
C SER A 137 -8.31 -59.56 14.65
N PRO A 138 -8.39 -58.39 15.30
CA PRO A 138 -7.59 -57.23 14.90
C PRO A 138 -6.09 -57.53 14.87
N LEU A 139 -5.38 -56.94 13.91
CA LEU A 139 -3.93 -57.12 13.79
C LEU A 139 -3.21 -56.30 14.85
N LEU A 140 -2.28 -56.92 15.58
CA LEU A 140 -1.45 -56.19 16.54
C LEU A 140 -0.52 -55.22 15.78
N PRO A 141 -0.37 -53.97 16.23
CA PRO A 141 0.64 -53.07 15.69
C PRO A 141 2.05 -53.66 15.88
N ILE A 142 2.96 -53.38 14.93
CA ILE A 142 4.37 -53.74 15.03
C ILE A 142 5.14 -52.54 15.59
N ASP A 143 6.10 -52.76 16.49
CA ASP A 143 7.00 -51.69 16.88
C ASP A 143 7.98 -51.40 15.72
N LEU A 144 8.18 -50.11 15.39
CA LEU A 144 9.05 -49.70 14.27
C LEU A 144 10.45 -50.33 14.31
N LYS A 145 11.02 -50.47 15.51
CA LYS A 145 12.35 -51.07 15.74
C LYS A 145 12.45 -52.53 15.30
N ASP A 146 11.31 -53.23 15.21
CA ASP A 146 11.23 -54.65 14.83
C ASP A 146 11.02 -54.79 13.30
N ILE A 147 10.84 -53.68 12.58
CA ILE A 147 10.76 -53.66 11.13
C ILE A 147 12.16 -53.41 10.58
N SER A 148 12.72 -54.43 9.92
CA SER A 148 14.02 -54.35 9.25
C SER A 148 13.87 -54.32 7.73
N PRO A 149 14.63 -53.46 7.02
CA PRO A 149 14.78 -53.55 5.57
C PRO A 149 15.27 -54.92 5.11
N ASN A 150 15.01 -55.28 3.85
CA ASN A 150 15.42 -56.56 3.26
C ASN A 150 16.96 -56.69 3.08
N GLY A 151 17.70 -55.58 3.17
CA GLY A 151 19.15 -55.53 2.99
C GLY A 151 19.61 -55.57 1.52
N ASN A 152 18.80 -56.12 0.61
CA ASN A 152 19.14 -56.26 -0.83
C ASN A 152 19.11 -54.95 -1.64
N LEU A 153 18.73 -53.84 -1.01
CA LEU A 153 18.69 -52.50 -1.61
C LEU A 153 19.51 -51.56 -0.71
N ASP A 154 20.76 -51.92 -0.46
CA ASP A 154 21.70 -51.05 0.23
C ASP A 154 22.41 -50.10 -0.75
N VAL A 155 23.16 -49.14 -0.20
CA VAL A 155 23.82 -48.09 -0.99
C VAL A 155 24.83 -48.68 -1.98
N ASN A 156 25.57 -49.74 -1.61
CA ASN A 156 26.60 -50.29 -2.47
C ASN A 156 25.98 -50.98 -3.68
N VAL A 157 24.93 -51.78 -3.46
CA VAL A 157 24.21 -52.47 -4.54
C VAL A 157 23.58 -51.47 -5.52
N ILE A 158 23.03 -50.37 -5.00
CA ILE A 158 22.45 -49.30 -5.84
C ILE A 158 23.54 -48.57 -6.62
N THR A 159 24.71 -48.31 -6.01
CA THR A 159 25.85 -47.73 -6.72
C THR A 159 26.33 -48.63 -7.86
N ASP A 160 26.55 -49.93 -7.60
CA ASP A 160 26.98 -50.89 -8.61
C ASP A 160 25.98 -50.93 -9.79
N PHE A 161 24.67 -50.90 -9.49
CA PHE A 161 23.62 -50.82 -10.51
C PHE A 161 23.71 -49.53 -11.35
N ILE A 162 23.94 -48.38 -10.72
CA ILE A 162 24.08 -47.10 -11.46
C ILE A 162 25.36 -47.06 -12.30
N GLU A 163 26.46 -47.68 -11.84
CA GLU A 163 27.68 -47.82 -12.63
C GLU A 163 27.46 -48.67 -13.89
N GLU A 164 26.64 -49.72 -13.81
CA GLU A 164 26.33 -50.60 -14.94
C GLU A 164 25.31 -49.97 -15.92
N TYR A 165 24.24 -49.36 -15.40
CA TYR A 165 23.11 -48.87 -16.20
C TYR A 165 23.18 -47.37 -16.56
N GLY A 166 24.14 -46.64 -16.00
CA GLY A 166 24.53 -45.28 -16.42
C GLY A 166 23.92 -44.16 -15.59
N ILE A 167 24.80 -43.31 -15.02
CA ILE A 167 24.43 -42.14 -14.21
C ILE A 167 23.59 -41.09 -14.95
N GLU A 168 23.74 -40.96 -16.27
CA GLU A 168 22.95 -40.00 -17.06
C GLU A 168 21.44 -40.32 -17.01
N ASN A 169 21.06 -41.60 -17.01
CA ASN A 169 19.66 -42.00 -16.87
C ASN A 169 19.09 -41.57 -15.51
N LEU A 170 19.87 -41.71 -14.43
CA LEU A 170 19.46 -41.23 -13.11
C LEU A 170 19.32 -39.70 -13.09
N LYS A 171 20.26 -38.97 -13.70
CA LYS A 171 20.23 -37.50 -13.76
C LYS A 171 19.00 -37.01 -14.51
N ASP A 172 18.63 -37.63 -15.62
CA ASP A 172 17.41 -37.26 -16.36
C ASP A 172 16.15 -37.51 -15.54
N MET A 173 16.08 -38.65 -14.84
CA MET A 173 14.97 -38.94 -13.92
C MET A 173 14.88 -37.95 -12.76
N LEU A 174 16.01 -37.54 -12.19
CA LEU A 174 16.06 -36.53 -11.14
C LEU A 174 15.64 -35.15 -11.66
N THR A 175 16.07 -34.78 -12.88
CA THR A 175 15.59 -33.56 -13.55
C THR A 175 14.08 -33.59 -13.71
N ALA A 176 13.50 -34.72 -14.14
CA ALA A 176 12.06 -34.87 -14.27
C ALA A 176 11.31 -34.67 -12.93
N ILE A 177 11.89 -35.16 -11.83
CA ILE A 177 11.33 -34.99 -10.48
C ILE A 177 11.43 -33.53 -10.03
N LEU A 178 12.59 -32.89 -10.19
CA LEU A 178 12.80 -31.49 -9.78
C LEU A 178 11.93 -30.51 -10.58
N SER A 179 11.62 -30.83 -11.84
CA SER A 179 10.72 -30.04 -12.70
C SER A 179 9.23 -30.39 -12.54
N TYR A 180 8.86 -31.28 -11.61
CA TYR A 180 7.47 -31.75 -11.47
C TYR A 180 6.47 -30.62 -11.15
N GLU A 181 6.85 -29.66 -10.30
CA GLU A 181 5.96 -28.54 -9.94
C GLU A 181 5.58 -27.66 -11.15
N GLN A 182 6.49 -27.55 -12.13
CA GLN A 182 6.28 -26.73 -13.33
C GLN A 182 5.62 -27.52 -14.46
N SER A 183 6.03 -28.78 -14.64
CA SER A 183 5.57 -29.62 -15.75
C SER A 183 4.30 -30.42 -15.44
N HIS A 184 4.07 -30.73 -14.16
CA HIS A 184 3.07 -31.69 -13.67
C HIS A 184 3.15 -33.09 -14.33
N ARG A 185 4.30 -33.43 -14.94
CA ARG A 185 4.55 -34.71 -15.61
C ARG A 185 5.08 -35.72 -14.60
N ARG A 186 4.25 -36.70 -14.22
CA ARG A 186 4.67 -37.83 -13.38
C ARG A 186 5.72 -38.68 -14.10
N LEU A 187 6.59 -39.31 -13.34
CA LEU A 187 7.65 -40.16 -13.86
C LEU A 187 7.12 -41.58 -14.10
N ILE A 188 7.26 -42.08 -15.33
CA ILE A 188 6.85 -43.43 -15.71
C ILE A 188 8.08 -44.27 -16.04
N LEU A 189 8.28 -45.37 -15.32
CA LEU A 189 9.36 -46.32 -15.51
C LEU A 189 8.88 -47.58 -16.23
N CYS A 190 9.61 -47.99 -17.26
CA CYS A 190 9.42 -49.27 -17.94
C CYS A 190 10.78 -49.92 -18.15
N ASP A 191 11.00 -51.02 -17.43
CA ASP A 191 12.22 -51.82 -17.42
C ASP A 191 11.82 -53.27 -17.06
N GLU A 192 12.79 -54.18 -17.04
CA GLU A 192 12.64 -55.49 -16.43
C GLU A 192 12.28 -55.36 -14.94
N GLN A 193 11.42 -56.25 -14.46
CA GLN A 193 10.83 -56.15 -13.11
C GLN A 193 11.89 -56.09 -12.02
N GLU A 194 13.01 -56.78 -12.21
CA GLU A 194 14.13 -56.84 -11.29
C GLU A 194 14.84 -55.48 -11.18
N ASN A 195 14.87 -54.66 -12.25
CA ASN A 195 15.57 -53.38 -12.29
C ASN A 195 14.80 -52.25 -11.60
N ILE A 196 13.46 -52.33 -11.60
CA ILE A 196 12.59 -51.25 -11.11
C ILE A 196 12.87 -50.83 -9.65
N PRO A 197 13.01 -51.75 -8.68
CA PRO A 197 13.35 -51.38 -7.31
C PRO A 197 14.70 -50.66 -7.19
N TYR A 198 15.69 -50.99 -8.03
CA TYR A 198 17.00 -50.35 -8.01
C TYR A 198 16.95 -48.91 -8.56
N TRP A 199 16.20 -48.66 -9.64
CA TRP A 199 15.98 -47.29 -10.12
C TRP A 199 15.27 -46.40 -9.09
N ILE A 200 14.20 -46.90 -8.47
CA ILE A 200 13.49 -46.18 -7.40
C ILE A 200 14.42 -45.97 -6.19
N GLY A 201 15.23 -46.99 -5.85
CA GLY A 201 16.29 -46.92 -4.86
C GLY A 201 17.28 -45.78 -5.12
N ALA A 202 17.84 -45.72 -6.33
CA ALA A 202 18.79 -44.70 -6.73
C ALA A 202 18.20 -43.28 -6.64
N ILE A 203 16.94 -43.12 -7.08
CA ILE A 203 16.19 -41.87 -6.98
C ILE A 203 16.00 -41.47 -5.51
N GLN A 204 15.50 -42.36 -4.65
CA GLN A 204 15.28 -42.04 -3.24
C GLN A 204 16.60 -41.72 -2.53
N MET A 205 17.65 -42.49 -2.80
CA MET A 205 18.98 -42.32 -2.21
C MET A 205 19.75 -41.11 -2.73
N ALA A 206 19.27 -40.42 -3.77
CA ALA A 206 19.81 -39.13 -4.17
C ALA A 206 19.51 -38.03 -3.14
N PHE A 207 18.46 -38.20 -2.33
CA PHE A 207 18.01 -37.23 -1.32
C PHE A 207 18.21 -37.76 0.11
N PRO A 208 18.24 -36.89 1.15
CA PRO A 208 18.14 -37.34 2.53
C PRO A 208 16.86 -38.13 2.76
N VAL A 209 16.89 -39.06 3.71
CA VAL A 209 15.75 -39.96 4.02
C VAL A 209 14.46 -39.18 4.21
N ARG A 210 14.49 -38.06 4.94
CA ARG A 210 13.30 -37.22 5.18
C ARG A 210 12.70 -36.70 3.87
N LEU A 211 13.51 -36.13 2.97
CA LEU A 211 13.04 -35.63 1.68
C LEU A 211 12.57 -36.75 0.76
N ALA A 212 13.21 -37.91 0.77
CA ALA A 212 12.82 -39.06 -0.03
C ALA A 212 11.41 -39.59 0.30
N HIS A 213 10.86 -39.28 1.48
CA HIS A 213 9.47 -39.61 1.84
C HIS A 213 8.42 -38.77 1.08
N THR A 214 8.83 -37.69 0.42
CA THR A 214 7.94 -36.92 -0.47
C THR A 214 7.74 -37.62 -1.82
N LEU A 215 8.65 -38.54 -2.17
CA LEU A 215 8.63 -39.27 -3.44
C LEU A 215 7.76 -40.53 -3.32
N THR A 216 6.46 -40.37 -3.53
CA THR A 216 5.53 -41.52 -3.63
C THR A 216 5.82 -42.34 -4.88
N PHE A 217 5.75 -43.67 -4.77
CA PHE A 217 6.09 -44.54 -5.88
C PHE A 217 5.28 -45.84 -5.90
N THR A 218 5.26 -46.51 -7.06
CA THR A 218 4.88 -47.93 -7.19
C THR A 218 5.86 -48.68 -8.08
N THR A 219 6.29 -49.87 -7.63
CA THR A 219 7.14 -50.79 -8.43
C THR A 219 6.36 -51.52 -9.52
N TYR A 220 5.02 -51.49 -9.48
CA TYR A 220 4.17 -52.06 -10.53
C TYR A 220 2.76 -51.49 -10.45
N THR A 221 2.23 -51.02 -11.57
CA THR A 221 0.82 -50.73 -11.77
C THR A 221 0.36 -51.14 -13.17
N TYR A 222 -0.84 -51.70 -13.25
CA TYR A 222 -1.50 -52.01 -14.52
C TYR A 222 -1.91 -50.74 -15.29
N ASP A 223 -2.30 -49.69 -14.56
CA ASP A 223 -2.78 -48.42 -15.10
C ASP A 223 -2.12 -47.26 -14.35
N PRO A 224 -0.96 -46.75 -14.84
CA PRO A 224 -0.30 -45.62 -14.21
C PRO A 224 -1.09 -44.31 -14.32
N GLU A 225 -2.02 -44.18 -15.28
CA GLU A 225 -2.80 -42.96 -15.42
C GLU A 225 -3.73 -42.76 -14.21
N GLY A 226 -4.33 -43.86 -13.73
CA GLY A 226 -5.21 -43.88 -12.56
C GLY A 226 -4.51 -43.99 -11.19
N MET A 227 -3.19 -44.22 -11.15
CA MET A 227 -2.43 -44.39 -9.91
C MET A 227 -1.94 -43.05 -9.35
N ASN A 228 -2.32 -42.68 -8.13
CA ASN A 228 -1.86 -41.43 -7.51
C ASN A 228 -0.50 -41.58 -6.82
N ALA A 229 0.56 -41.77 -7.61
CA ALA A 229 1.96 -41.77 -7.16
C ALA A 229 2.82 -40.94 -8.14
N LEU A 230 3.89 -40.31 -7.63
CA LEU A 230 4.79 -39.49 -8.44
C LEU A 230 5.60 -40.34 -9.43
N ILE A 231 6.09 -41.49 -8.96
CA ILE A 231 6.87 -42.44 -9.75
C ILE A 231 6.03 -43.71 -9.95
N CYS A 232 5.69 -44.05 -11.18
CA CYS A 232 4.92 -45.25 -11.48
C CYS A 232 5.70 -46.16 -12.42
N SER A 233 5.88 -47.43 -12.05
CA SER A 233 6.34 -48.43 -13.00
C SER A 233 5.19 -49.21 -13.62
N THR A 234 5.27 -49.47 -14.93
CA THR A 234 4.33 -50.31 -15.67
C THR A 234 5.10 -51.21 -16.63
N PRO A 235 4.69 -52.47 -16.85
CA PRO A 235 5.32 -53.33 -17.85
C PRO A 235 5.07 -52.78 -19.25
N ARG A 236 5.96 -53.11 -20.20
CA ARG A 236 5.82 -52.70 -21.60
C ARG A 236 4.58 -53.29 -22.27
N ASN A 237 4.29 -54.54 -21.94
CA ASN A 237 3.18 -55.33 -22.46
C ASN A 237 2.23 -55.71 -21.33
N GLY A 238 0.99 -56.08 -21.69
CA GLY A 238 -0.01 -56.54 -20.72
C GLY A 238 -0.64 -55.46 -19.84
N GLY A 239 -0.04 -54.27 -19.73
CA GLY A 239 -0.60 -53.10 -19.04
C GLY A 239 -1.59 -52.29 -19.89
N ARG A 240 -2.15 -51.24 -19.29
CA ARG A 240 -3.07 -50.29 -19.96
C ARG A 240 -2.36 -49.09 -20.58
N PHE A 241 -1.11 -48.83 -20.19
CA PHE A 241 -0.35 -47.69 -20.69
C PHE A 241 0.04 -47.89 -22.16
N ALA A 242 -0.17 -46.88 -22.99
CA ALA A 242 -0.06 -47.00 -24.45
C ALA A 242 1.34 -46.65 -25.00
N PHE A 243 2.22 -46.04 -24.20
CA PHE A 243 3.59 -45.64 -24.59
C PHE A 243 3.63 -44.82 -25.89
N THR A 244 2.68 -43.91 -26.08
CA THR A 244 2.64 -43.05 -27.27
C THR A 244 3.64 -41.90 -27.17
N GLU A 245 4.11 -41.39 -28.31
CA GLU A 245 4.95 -40.19 -28.36
C GLU A 245 4.27 -38.98 -27.68
N THR A 246 2.94 -38.85 -27.81
CA THR A 246 2.17 -37.80 -27.13
C THR A 246 2.24 -37.93 -25.61
N GLN A 247 2.12 -39.15 -25.08
CA GLN A 247 2.27 -39.40 -23.64
C GLN A 247 3.69 -39.07 -23.17
N ARG A 248 4.69 -39.52 -23.92
CA ARG A 248 6.12 -39.27 -23.63
C ARG A 248 6.48 -37.79 -23.63
N ASN A 249 6.07 -37.04 -24.64
CA ASN A 249 6.57 -35.67 -24.82
C ASN A 249 5.76 -34.64 -24.02
N PHE A 250 4.50 -34.92 -23.68
CA PHE A 250 3.58 -33.91 -23.14
C PHE A 250 2.85 -34.27 -21.85
N GLN A 251 2.69 -35.56 -21.50
CA GLN A 251 1.85 -35.96 -20.35
C GLN A 251 2.65 -36.54 -19.18
N TYR A 252 3.73 -37.25 -19.50
CA TYR A 252 4.54 -37.98 -18.53
C TYR A 252 6.02 -37.80 -18.84
N SER A 253 6.87 -37.95 -17.84
CA SER A 253 8.31 -38.12 -18.04
C SER A 253 8.56 -39.62 -18.09
N LEU A 254 8.49 -40.17 -19.31
CA LEU A 254 8.59 -41.60 -19.58
C LEU A 254 10.06 -42.00 -19.82
N PHE A 255 10.48 -43.09 -19.17
CA PHE A 255 11.75 -43.77 -19.36
C PHE A 255 11.48 -45.25 -19.67
N ASP A 256 11.47 -45.61 -20.96
CA ASP A 256 11.30 -46.98 -21.44
C ASP A 256 12.67 -47.58 -21.79
N PHE A 257 13.30 -48.20 -20.79
CA PHE A 257 14.60 -48.86 -20.94
C PHE A 257 14.51 -50.16 -21.75
N VAL A 258 13.32 -50.77 -21.84
CA VAL A 258 13.10 -51.99 -22.65
C VAL A 258 13.23 -51.69 -24.15
N GLN A 259 12.70 -50.55 -24.61
CA GLN A 259 12.80 -50.11 -26.00
C GLN A 259 13.91 -49.07 -26.25
N GLY A 260 14.54 -48.55 -25.20
CA GLY A 260 15.51 -47.45 -25.29
C GLY A 260 14.86 -46.11 -25.66
N GLU A 261 13.59 -45.92 -25.30
CA GLU A 261 12.83 -44.70 -25.59
C GLU A 261 12.58 -43.90 -24.30
N SER A 262 13.37 -42.85 -24.08
CA SER A 262 13.22 -41.96 -22.93
C SER A 262 12.77 -40.56 -23.35
N SER A 263 12.17 -39.83 -22.42
CA SER A 263 11.82 -38.43 -22.60
C SER A 263 13.10 -37.59 -22.63
N GLU A 264 13.17 -36.64 -23.56
CA GLU A 264 14.24 -35.65 -23.56
C GLU A 264 14.03 -34.67 -22.39
N MET A 265 15.11 -34.42 -21.65
CA MET A 265 15.10 -33.50 -20.51
C MET A 265 15.79 -32.19 -20.91
N GLU A 266 15.07 -31.07 -20.74
CA GLU A 266 15.62 -29.74 -20.98
C GLU A 266 16.29 -29.21 -19.71
N GLY A 267 17.58 -28.90 -19.80
CA GLY A 267 18.34 -28.32 -18.70
C GLY A 267 18.81 -29.36 -17.68
N ALA A 268 20.01 -29.14 -17.13
CA ALA A 268 20.54 -29.96 -16.05
C ALA A 268 20.59 -29.11 -14.78
N TYR A 269 19.92 -29.59 -13.73
CA TYR A 269 20.04 -29.02 -12.39
C TYR A 269 21.46 -29.24 -11.86
N LYS A 270 22.03 -28.24 -11.20
CA LYS A 270 23.36 -28.35 -10.55
C LYS A 270 23.37 -29.44 -9.49
N PHE A 271 22.26 -29.67 -8.80
CA PHE A 271 22.12 -30.78 -7.86
C PHE A 271 22.52 -32.14 -8.48
N ASN A 272 22.25 -32.35 -9.77
CA ASN A 272 22.65 -33.58 -10.46
C ASN A 272 24.16 -33.80 -10.46
N GLN A 273 24.97 -32.74 -10.36
CA GLN A 273 26.43 -32.85 -10.25
C GLN A 273 26.85 -33.41 -8.89
N VAL A 274 26.16 -33.05 -7.81
CA VAL A 274 26.40 -33.61 -6.47
C VAL A 274 26.07 -35.10 -6.47
N VAL A 275 24.96 -35.48 -7.10
CA VAL A 275 24.53 -36.87 -7.21
C VAL A 275 25.52 -37.68 -8.05
N ASP A 276 25.94 -37.15 -9.20
CA ASP A 276 26.95 -37.79 -10.06
C ASP A 276 28.26 -38.03 -9.30
N ILE A 277 28.82 -37.01 -8.64
CA ILE A 277 30.02 -37.16 -7.80
C ILE A 277 29.78 -38.19 -6.68
N GLY A 278 28.58 -38.19 -6.09
CA GLY A 278 28.17 -39.09 -5.02
C GLY A 278 28.15 -40.57 -5.41
N TYR A 279 27.74 -40.88 -6.64
CA TYR A 279 27.68 -42.24 -7.17
C TYR A 279 28.97 -42.66 -7.90
N SER A 280 29.64 -41.73 -8.60
CA SER A 280 30.78 -42.01 -9.47
C SER A 280 32.14 -41.87 -8.80
N ILE A 281 32.26 -41.07 -7.72
CA ILE A 281 33.57 -40.72 -7.12
C ILE A 281 33.61 -40.98 -5.62
N SER A 282 32.72 -40.32 -4.86
CA SER A 282 32.73 -40.40 -3.40
C SER A 282 31.36 -40.07 -2.82
N ARG A 283 30.78 -41.05 -2.15
CA ARG A 283 29.50 -40.94 -1.44
C ARG A 283 29.53 -39.89 -0.34
N ASP A 284 30.69 -39.61 0.25
CA ASP A 284 30.86 -38.64 1.33
C ASP A 284 30.42 -37.23 0.93
N ASN A 285 30.60 -36.84 -0.34
CA ASN A 285 30.16 -35.54 -0.84
C ASN A 285 28.62 -35.41 -0.83
N LEU A 286 27.92 -36.47 -1.23
CA LEU A 286 26.46 -36.48 -1.21
C LEU A 286 25.92 -36.55 0.21
N ILE A 287 26.58 -37.31 1.11
CA ILE A 287 26.24 -37.34 2.53
C ILE A 287 26.43 -35.97 3.17
N ALA A 288 27.54 -35.28 2.88
CA ALA A 288 27.77 -33.93 3.39
C ALA A 288 26.69 -32.95 2.91
N PHE A 289 26.22 -33.08 1.67
CA PHE A 289 25.08 -32.31 1.17
C PHE A 289 23.77 -32.69 1.87
N HIS A 290 23.54 -33.98 2.15
CA HIS A 290 22.37 -34.44 2.88
C HIS A 290 22.33 -33.88 4.30
N ASP A 291 23.46 -33.97 5.02
CA ASP A 291 23.61 -33.42 6.37
C ASP A 291 23.45 -31.89 6.38
N PHE A 292 23.86 -31.22 5.32
CA PHE A 292 23.63 -29.79 5.15
C PHE A 292 22.16 -29.47 4.99
N ILE A 293 21.46 -30.09 4.03
CA ILE A 293 20.06 -29.75 3.73
C ILE A 293 19.10 -30.15 4.85
N ASP A 294 19.43 -31.18 5.64
CA ASP A 294 18.64 -31.58 6.81
C ASP A 294 18.70 -30.59 7.98
N GLN A 295 19.60 -29.60 7.93
CA GLN A 295 19.57 -28.46 8.84
C GLN A 295 18.51 -27.41 8.47
N PHE A 296 17.89 -27.52 7.29
CA PHE A 296 16.92 -26.55 6.78
C PHE A 296 15.49 -27.09 6.90
N SER A 297 14.52 -26.19 7.08
CA SER A 297 13.09 -26.51 7.06
C SER A 297 12.56 -26.66 5.62
N TYR A 298 13.30 -27.39 4.79
CA TYR A 298 12.99 -27.64 3.38
C TYR A 298 12.43 -29.06 3.24
N ASP A 299 11.11 -29.17 3.02
CA ASP A 299 10.34 -30.43 3.03
C ASP A 299 9.77 -30.81 1.65
N VAL A 300 10.26 -30.18 0.58
CA VAL A 300 9.80 -30.40 -0.80
C VAL A 300 10.98 -30.69 -1.72
N ILE A 301 10.75 -31.41 -2.82
CA ILE A 301 11.75 -31.65 -3.86
C ILE A 301 11.28 -30.92 -5.12
N ASN A 302 11.97 -29.82 -5.45
CA ASN A 302 11.69 -29.01 -6.63
C ASN A 302 12.97 -28.31 -7.12
N ALA A 303 12.82 -27.40 -8.09
CA ALA A 303 13.91 -26.64 -8.69
C ALA A 303 14.75 -25.81 -7.71
N GLU A 304 14.26 -25.48 -6.51
CA GLU A 304 15.01 -24.72 -5.49
C GLU A 304 16.17 -25.54 -4.89
N MET A 305 16.25 -26.84 -5.19
CA MET A 305 17.40 -27.67 -4.86
C MET A 305 18.73 -27.10 -5.41
N ASP A 306 18.69 -26.39 -6.54
CA ASP A 306 19.88 -25.71 -7.07
C ASP A 306 20.29 -24.51 -6.22
N ALA A 307 19.34 -23.78 -5.62
CA ALA A 307 19.64 -22.72 -4.68
C ALA A 307 20.22 -23.28 -3.36
N ALA A 308 19.73 -24.45 -2.92
CA ALA A 308 20.32 -25.19 -1.81
C ALA A 308 21.75 -25.64 -2.11
N HIS A 309 22.01 -26.14 -3.33
CA HIS A 309 23.35 -26.48 -3.80
C HIS A 309 24.29 -25.27 -3.83
N ASP A 310 23.82 -24.14 -4.34
CA ASP A 310 24.60 -22.90 -4.37
C ASP A 310 24.92 -22.45 -2.93
N LEU A 311 23.95 -22.50 -2.01
CA LEU A 311 24.17 -22.17 -0.60
C LEU A 311 25.17 -23.13 0.08
N PHE A 312 25.10 -24.43 -0.22
CA PHE A 312 26.07 -25.42 0.25
C PHE A 312 27.49 -25.06 -0.23
N THR A 313 27.63 -24.67 -1.50
CA THR A 313 28.91 -24.23 -2.08
C THR A 313 29.47 -22.99 -1.37
N ILE A 314 28.62 -21.99 -1.10
CA ILE A 314 28.97 -20.78 -0.32
C ILE A 314 29.48 -21.16 1.08
N SER A 315 28.86 -22.16 1.72
CA SER A 315 29.24 -22.59 3.08
C SER A 315 30.59 -23.32 3.16
N GLY A 316 30.99 -24.01 2.08
CA GLY A 316 32.13 -24.92 2.06
C GLY A 316 33.38 -24.41 1.33
N THR A 317 33.35 -24.41 -0.01
CA THR A 317 34.55 -24.25 -0.87
C THR A 317 34.79 -22.82 -1.36
N GLY A 318 33.84 -21.92 -1.10
CA GLY A 318 33.94 -20.49 -1.43
C GLY A 318 33.27 -20.11 -2.75
N ILE A 319 33.25 -18.79 -3.04
CA ILE A 319 32.37 -18.16 -4.03
C ILE A 319 33.03 -17.76 -5.35
N ALA A 320 34.24 -18.25 -5.64
CA ALA A 320 35.09 -17.65 -6.69
C ALA A 320 34.45 -17.65 -8.10
N ASP A 321 33.63 -18.65 -8.42
CA ASP A 321 33.06 -18.85 -9.76
C ASP A 321 31.53 -18.75 -9.81
N MET A 322 30.87 -18.26 -8.75
CA MET A 322 29.40 -18.18 -8.70
C MET A 322 28.86 -16.94 -9.42
N SER A 323 27.83 -17.11 -10.25
CA SER A 323 27.13 -15.98 -10.86
C SER A 323 26.38 -15.15 -9.81
N TYR A 324 26.14 -13.89 -10.13
CA TYR A 324 25.41 -12.98 -9.25
C TYR A 324 23.98 -13.48 -8.94
N GLU A 325 23.25 -13.96 -9.95
CA GLU A 325 21.88 -14.49 -9.80
C GLU A 325 21.83 -15.73 -8.89
N ASN A 326 22.83 -16.61 -8.98
CA ASN A 326 22.95 -17.79 -8.14
C ASN A 326 23.19 -17.43 -6.67
N LEU A 327 24.04 -16.42 -6.41
CA LEU A 327 24.29 -15.91 -5.06
C LEU A 327 22.99 -15.39 -4.41
N ILE A 328 22.22 -14.58 -5.15
CA ILE A 328 20.96 -14.04 -4.66
C ILE A 328 19.94 -15.16 -4.41
N SER A 329 19.82 -16.12 -5.32
CA SER A 329 18.93 -17.27 -5.16
C SER A 329 19.29 -18.12 -3.94
N ALA A 330 20.57 -18.33 -3.68
CA ALA A 330 21.06 -19.05 -2.49
C ALA A 330 20.72 -18.30 -1.18
N ILE A 331 20.88 -16.98 -1.14
CA ILE A 331 20.50 -16.18 0.03
C ILE A 331 18.98 -16.18 0.21
N GLN A 332 18.21 -16.14 -0.88
CA GLN A 332 16.75 -16.26 -0.81
C GLN A 332 16.33 -17.63 -0.26
N PHE A 333 17.01 -18.71 -0.65
CA PHE A 333 16.78 -20.04 -0.08
C PHE A 333 17.03 -20.03 1.43
N ALA A 334 18.10 -19.36 1.91
CA ALA A 334 18.36 -19.20 3.33
C ALA A 334 17.25 -18.40 4.04
N ASN A 335 16.75 -17.31 3.44
CA ASN A 335 15.62 -16.54 3.97
C ASN A 335 14.36 -17.39 4.14
N THR A 336 14.08 -18.29 3.20
CA THR A 336 12.88 -19.13 3.25
C THR A 336 13.01 -20.30 4.22
N TYR A 337 14.15 -21.01 4.23
CA TYR A 337 14.24 -22.32 4.89
C TYR A 337 15.25 -22.44 6.02
N ALA A 338 16.20 -21.50 6.18
CA ALA A 338 17.21 -21.62 7.24
C ALA A 338 16.55 -21.35 8.61
N PRO A 339 16.66 -22.26 9.59
CA PRO A 339 16.21 -21.99 10.96
C PRO A 339 17.24 -21.10 11.69
N ALA A 340 16.85 -20.53 12.83
CA ALA A 340 17.63 -19.53 13.57
C ALA A 340 19.04 -20.02 13.95
N GLU A 341 19.17 -21.31 14.27
CA GLU A 341 20.42 -21.95 14.70
C GLU A 341 21.49 -21.97 13.59
N VAL A 342 21.08 -21.97 12.32
CA VAL A 342 21.97 -22.07 11.15
C VAL A 342 22.38 -20.68 10.65
N LEU A 343 21.55 -19.67 10.89
CA LEU A 343 21.74 -18.30 10.39
C LEU A 343 23.09 -17.69 10.81
N GLY A 344 23.54 -17.96 12.05
CA GLY A 344 24.81 -17.43 12.56
C GLY A 344 26.01 -17.82 11.67
N HIS A 345 26.17 -19.12 11.39
CA HIS A 345 27.26 -19.62 10.56
C HIS A 345 27.15 -19.19 9.10
N LEU A 346 25.93 -19.16 8.54
CA LEU A 346 25.72 -18.66 7.17
C LEU A 346 26.08 -17.18 7.05
N SER A 347 25.82 -16.38 8.09
CA SER A 347 26.10 -14.95 8.08
C SER A 347 27.58 -14.63 7.97
N GLU A 348 28.45 -15.40 8.63
CA GLU A 348 29.90 -15.20 8.55
C GLU A 348 30.39 -15.35 7.10
N ARG A 349 29.89 -16.38 6.40
CA ARG A 349 30.23 -16.65 4.99
C ARG A 349 29.62 -15.63 4.03
N ILE A 350 28.38 -15.21 4.26
CA ILE A 350 27.71 -14.22 3.40
C ILE A 350 28.31 -12.81 3.62
N ASN A 351 28.77 -12.49 4.82
CA ASN A 351 29.44 -11.21 5.10
C ASN A 351 30.75 -11.06 4.30
N GLU A 352 31.53 -12.13 4.10
CA GLU A 352 32.76 -12.11 3.28
C GLU A 352 32.52 -11.68 1.82
N ILE A 353 31.27 -11.77 1.35
CA ILE A 353 30.90 -11.55 -0.05
C ILE A 353 29.96 -10.36 -0.24
N THR A 354 29.51 -9.76 0.85
CA THR A 354 28.51 -8.69 0.87
C THR A 354 29.00 -7.44 0.11
N GLU A 355 30.29 -7.09 0.20
CA GLU A 355 30.90 -6.00 -0.59
C GLU A 355 30.88 -6.26 -2.11
N LYS A 356 31.02 -7.53 -2.52
CA LYS A 356 30.94 -7.90 -3.96
C LYS A 356 29.50 -7.81 -4.46
N ILE A 357 28.54 -8.14 -3.60
CA ILE A 357 27.12 -8.07 -3.93
C ILE A 357 26.68 -6.62 -4.03
N SER A 358 27.09 -5.79 -3.06
CA SER A 358 26.66 -4.39 -3.02
C SER A 358 27.06 -3.63 -4.28
N GLY A 359 28.29 -3.77 -4.76
CA GLY A 359 28.78 -3.10 -5.97
C GLY A 359 28.07 -3.47 -7.29
N ARG A 360 27.11 -4.40 -7.27
CA ARG A 360 26.26 -4.78 -8.41
C ARG A 360 24.77 -4.86 -8.03
N ALA A 361 24.41 -4.34 -6.85
CA ALA A 361 23.08 -4.49 -6.27
C ALA A 361 22.02 -3.73 -7.07
N ASP A 362 21.17 -4.48 -7.76
CA ASP A 362 19.84 -4.00 -8.13
C ASP A 362 18.88 -4.05 -6.92
N LEU A 363 17.67 -3.53 -7.12
CA LEU A 363 16.68 -3.46 -6.04
C LEU A 363 16.27 -4.85 -5.50
N GLY A 364 16.12 -5.83 -6.38
CA GLY A 364 15.68 -7.18 -5.98
C GLY A 364 16.74 -7.85 -5.10
N ALA A 365 18.01 -7.75 -5.50
CA ALA A 365 19.10 -8.27 -4.71
C ALA A 365 19.29 -7.52 -3.38
N ALA A 366 19.18 -6.19 -3.40
CA ALA A 366 19.25 -5.37 -2.18
C ALA A 366 18.16 -5.79 -1.18
N GLN A 367 16.94 -6.08 -1.65
CA GLN A 367 15.85 -6.59 -0.82
C GLN A 367 16.19 -7.94 -0.18
N VAL A 368 16.59 -8.93 -0.99
CA VAL A 368 16.90 -10.30 -0.53
C VAL A 368 18.01 -10.30 0.53
N VAL A 369 19.10 -9.58 0.26
CA VAL A 369 20.26 -9.57 1.17
C VAL A 369 19.99 -8.73 2.42
N THR A 370 19.29 -7.61 2.29
CA THR A 370 18.89 -6.79 3.44
C THR A 370 17.96 -7.57 4.37
N GLU A 371 16.99 -8.29 3.80
CA GLU A 371 16.11 -9.18 4.57
C GLU A 371 16.91 -10.23 5.35
N PHE A 372 17.86 -10.88 4.67
CA PHE A 372 18.73 -11.87 5.28
C PHE A 372 19.54 -11.31 6.44
N LEU A 373 20.25 -10.19 6.22
CA LEU A 373 21.12 -9.60 7.24
C LEU A 373 20.33 -9.11 8.46
N PHE A 374 19.16 -8.49 8.27
CA PHE A 374 18.31 -8.11 9.39
C PHE A 374 17.70 -9.32 10.10
N ARG A 375 17.37 -10.39 9.36
CA ARG A 375 16.91 -11.65 9.97
C ARG A 375 18.00 -12.27 10.84
N VAL A 376 19.23 -12.36 10.35
CA VAL A 376 20.39 -12.78 11.14
C VAL A 376 20.53 -11.93 12.39
N ALA A 377 20.48 -10.60 12.25
CA ALA A 377 20.65 -9.68 13.37
C ALA A 377 19.60 -9.91 14.47
N ARG A 378 18.31 -10.07 14.08
CA ARG A 378 17.20 -10.33 15.00
C ARG A 378 17.30 -11.68 15.71
N GLU A 379 17.59 -12.75 14.97
CA GLU A 379 17.60 -14.11 15.53
C GLU A 379 18.85 -14.38 16.37
N THR A 380 19.99 -13.79 16.02
CA THR A 380 21.25 -13.96 16.77
C THR A 380 21.40 -12.99 17.95
N GLY A 381 20.77 -11.81 17.88
CA GLY A 381 20.87 -10.76 18.89
C GLY A 381 22.26 -10.13 19.04
N VAL A 382 23.18 -10.37 18.10
CA VAL A 382 24.55 -9.84 18.14
C VAL A 382 24.57 -8.39 17.60
N PRO A 383 25.03 -7.39 18.36
CA PRO A 383 25.02 -5.99 17.92
C PRO A 383 25.74 -5.72 16.60
N SER A 384 26.89 -6.37 16.35
CA SER A 384 27.64 -6.19 15.10
C SER A 384 26.88 -6.67 13.86
N HIS A 385 25.90 -7.56 14.00
CA HIS A 385 25.06 -7.97 12.87
C HIS A 385 24.07 -6.88 12.46
N TYR A 386 23.58 -6.08 13.42
CA TYR A 386 22.77 -4.90 13.09
C TYR A 386 23.60 -3.84 12.38
N ASP A 387 24.82 -3.56 12.85
CA ASP A 387 25.74 -2.62 12.18
C ASP A 387 25.99 -3.06 10.73
N ASN A 388 26.28 -4.35 10.50
CA ASN A 388 26.48 -4.89 9.16
C ASN A 388 25.23 -4.76 8.27
N ALA A 389 24.04 -5.06 8.81
CA ALA A 389 22.79 -4.96 8.07
C ALA A 389 22.48 -3.51 7.67
N TYR A 390 22.66 -2.55 8.58
CA TYR A 390 22.47 -1.13 8.29
C TYR A 390 23.49 -0.61 7.29
N ASN A 391 24.77 -0.96 7.46
CA ASN A 391 25.83 -0.56 6.54
C ASN A 391 25.55 -1.06 5.12
N PHE A 392 25.17 -2.33 4.97
CA PHE A 392 24.77 -2.86 3.66
C PHE A 392 23.56 -2.12 3.10
N PHE A 393 22.49 -1.94 3.89
CA PHE A 393 21.27 -1.28 3.46
C PHE A 393 21.50 0.14 2.96
N PHE A 394 22.19 0.99 3.75
CA PHE A 394 22.46 2.38 3.35
C PHE A 394 23.43 2.45 2.16
N HIS A 395 24.41 1.56 2.10
CA HIS A 395 25.31 1.48 0.96
C HIS A 395 24.57 1.05 -0.33
N SER A 396 23.67 0.07 -0.26
CA SER A 396 22.82 -0.32 -1.39
C SER A 396 21.89 0.80 -1.84
N LEU A 397 21.27 1.53 -0.90
CA LEU A 397 20.48 2.72 -1.24
C LEU A 397 21.33 3.75 -2.00
N ARG A 398 22.57 3.96 -1.57
CA ARG A 398 23.48 4.90 -2.24
C ARG A 398 23.76 4.52 -3.68
N LEU A 399 24.08 3.26 -3.94
CA LEU A 399 24.36 2.78 -5.28
C LEU A 399 23.11 2.86 -6.18
N MET A 400 21.93 2.47 -5.67
CA MET A 400 20.69 2.54 -6.43
C MET A 400 20.20 3.97 -6.71
N ILE A 401 20.47 4.91 -5.80
CA ILE A 401 20.06 6.31 -6.01
C ILE A 401 20.97 6.99 -7.03
N ILE A 402 22.29 6.82 -6.92
CA ILE A 402 23.27 7.63 -7.68
C ILE A 402 23.83 6.89 -8.89
N GLU A 403 24.20 5.61 -8.74
CA GLU A 403 24.94 4.88 -9.79
C GLU A 403 24.00 4.16 -10.78
N HIS A 404 22.77 3.82 -10.36
CA HIS A 404 21.78 3.11 -11.17
C HIS A 404 20.51 3.93 -11.42
N GLU A 405 20.60 4.96 -12.28
CA GLU A 405 19.47 5.85 -12.62
C GLU A 405 18.22 5.14 -13.18
N GLN A 406 18.35 3.91 -13.69
CA GLN A 406 17.21 3.13 -14.23
C GLN A 406 16.30 2.52 -13.16
N THR A 407 16.73 2.45 -11.90
CA THR A 407 15.91 1.89 -10.82
C THR A 407 14.74 2.83 -10.51
N ASP A 408 13.52 2.28 -10.42
CA ASP A 408 12.33 3.07 -10.09
C ASP A 408 12.46 3.64 -8.67
N LYS A 409 12.63 4.96 -8.61
CA LYS A 409 12.84 5.70 -7.35
C LYS A 409 11.66 5.54 -6.38
N LYS A 410 10.45 5.30 -6.88
CA LYS A 410 9.30 4.99 -6.02
C LYS A 410 9.50 3.66 -5.29
N GLN A 411 10.01 2.64 -5.99
CA GLN A 411 10.30 1.34 -5.40
C GLN A 411 11.45 1.42 -4.38
N ILE A 412 12.44 2.30 -4.59
CA ILE A 412 13.51 2.58 -3.59
C ILE A 412 12.90 3.15 -2.30
N ILE A 413 11.98 4.11 -2.41
CA ILE A 413 11.29 4.70 -1.24
C ILE A 413 10.43 3.64 -0.52
N GLU A 414 9.72 2.80 -1.28
CA GLU A 414 8.93 1.69 -0.72
C GLU A 414 9.83 0.69 0.03
N PHE A 415 10.94 0.25 -0.59
CA PHE A 415 11.93 -0.61 0.04
C PHE A 415 12.48 -0.04 1.34
N ASN A 416 12.86 1.25 1.36
CA ASN A 416 13.31 1.89 2.59
C ASN A 416 12.23 1.86 3.67
N ASN A 417 10.98 2.21 3.33
CA ASN A 417 9.90 2.24 4.30
C ASN A 417 9.64 0.84 4.89
N ASP A 418 9.71 -0.21 4.07
CA ASP A 418 9.53 -1.59 4.51
C ASP A 418 10.63 -2.01 5.50
N VAL A 419 11.89 -1.70 5.19
CA VAL A 419 13.03 -1.96 6.09
C VAL A 419 12.89 -1.21 7.41
N ILE A 420 12.52 0.08 7.39
CA ILE A 420 12.32 0.87 8.61
C ILE A 420 11.14 0.33 9.42
N LEU A 421 10.04 -0.06 8.76
CA LEU A 421 8.86 -0.62 9.42
C LEU A 421 9.16 -1.95 10.12
N LEU A 422 9.86 -2.88 9.44
CA LEU A 422 10.23 -4.19 9.97
C LEU A 422 11.16 -4.08 11.19
N ASN A 423 12.00 -3.03 11.25
CA ASN A 423 12.99 -2.85 12.29
C ASN A 423 12.59 -1.86 13.39
N ARG A 424 11.33 -1.40 13.45
CA ARG A 424 10.85 -0.42 14.46
C ARG A 424 11.08 -0.84 15.91
N GLN A 425 11.13 -2.14 16.19
CA GLN A 425 11.41 -2.65 17.55
C GLN A 425 12.86 -2.34 18.00
N HIS A 426 13.77 -2.14 17.05
CA HIS A 426 15.16 -1.73 17.26
C HIS A 426 15.36 -0.23 16.97
N ARG A 427 14.41 0.59 17.46
CA ARG A 427 14.37 2.04 17.22
C ARG A 427 15.67 2.76 17.58
N GLU A 428 16.31 2.38 18.69
CA GLU A 428 17.52 3.07 19.16
C GLU A 428 18.70 2.85 18.21
N ASP A 429 18.89 1.63 17.70
CA ASP A 429 19.92 1.32 16.71
C ASP A 429 19.65 2.02 15.38
N LEU A 430 18.39 2.03 14.91
CA LEU A 430 17.98 2.78 13.73
C LEU A 430 18.32 4.27 13.84
N LEU A 431 17.95 4.88 14.96
CA LEU A 431 18.20 6.30 15.20
C LEU A 431 19.70 6.57 15.28
N ARG A 432 20.49 5.70 15.94
CA ARG A 432 21.95 5.82 15.98
C ARG A 432 22.56 5.85 14.58
N CYS A 433 22.14 4.95 13.68
CA CYS A 433 22.67 4.91 12.31
C CYS A 433 22.18 6.10 11.46
N LEU A 434 20.89 6.45 11.52
CA LEU A 434 20.32 7.57 10.73
C LEU A 434 20.82 8.95 11.18
N THR A 435 21.22 9.08 12.44
CA THR A 435 21.74 10.33 13.00
C THR A 435 23.26 10.32 13.16
N ASP A 436 23.95 9.35 12.55
CA ASP A 436 25.41 9.29 12.55
C ASP A 436 25.99 10.53 11.82
N PRO A 437 26.75 11.39 12.51
CA PRO A 437 27.38 12.56 11.90
C PRO A 437 28.30 12.23 10.72
N GLU A 438 28.95 11.05 10.70
CA GLU A 438 29.83 10.65 9.60
C GLU A 438 29.02 10.34 8.34
N LEU A 439 27.96 9.53 8.46
CA LEU A 439 27.02 9.25 7.36
C LEU A 439 26.43 10.53 6.77
N LEU A 440 25.95 11.44 7.63
CA LEU A 440 25.33 12.69 7.20
C LEU A 440 26.31 13.60 6.45
N ARG A 441 27.58 13.64 6.89
CA ARG A 441 28.64 14.38 6.21
C ARG A 441 28.96 13.76 4.85
N GLU A 442 29.12 12.44 4.79
CA GLU A 442 29.36 11.73 3.54
C GLU A 442 28.25 11.94 2.52
N LEU A 443 26.98 11.87 2.96
CA LEU A 443 25.83 12.14 2.09
C LEU A 443 25.81 13.58 1.61
N SER A 444 26.15 14.54 2.46
CA SER A 444 26.22 15.97 2.09
C SER A 444 27.31 16.25 1.05
N ASP A 445 28.51 15.69 1.26
CA ASP A 445 29.63 15.80 0.32
C ASP A 445 29.28 15.13 -1.02
N LEU A 446 28.67 13.95 -0.95
CA LEU A 446 28.23 13.19 -2.13
C LEU A 446 27.21 13.96 -2.96
N LEU A 447 26.16 14.50 -2.34
CA LEU A 447 25.12 15.27 -3.02
C LEU A 447 25.67 16.58 -3.61
N SER A 448 26.59 17.23 -2.90
CA SER A 448 27.24 18.45 -3.37
C SER A 448 28.10 18.21 -4.62
N ASN A 449 28.75 17.04 -4.70
CA ASN A 449 29.56 16.65 -5.86
C ASN A 449 28.72 16.14 -7.05
N ASP A 450 27.61 15.46 -6.77
CA ASP A 450 26.70 14.89 -7.76
C ASP A 450 25.89 15.98 -8.49
N ASP A 451 25.48 17.05 -7.79
CA ASP A 451 24.72 18.21 -8.32
C ASP A 451 23.39 17.86 -9.02
N VAL A 452 22.78 16.71 -8.69
CA VAL A 452 21.48 16.26 -9.25
C VAL A 452 20.33 16.51 -8.24
N PRO A 453 19.39 17.43 -8.53
CA PRO A 453 18.29 17.75 -7.60
C PRO A 453 17.35 16.57 -7.30
N GLU A 454 17.24 15.58 -8.20
CA GLU A 454 16.40 14.41 -7.98
C GLU A 454 16.98 13.48 -6.90
N HIS A 455 18.29 13.17 -6.96
CA HIS A 455 18.97 12.36 -5.94
C HIS A 455 18.86 13.00 -4.57
N SER A 456 19.09 14.32 -4.50
CA SER A 456 18.89 15.11 -3.30
C SER A 456 17.45 15.02 -2.75
N GLY A 457 16.45 15.06 -3.63
CA GLY A 457 15.05 14.90 -3.26
C GLY A 457 14.72 13.55 -2.66
N ILE A 458 15.30 12.47 -3.20
CA ILE A 458 15.08 11.12 -2.66
C ILE A 458 15.69 11.02 -1.26
N TYR A 459 16.95 11.37 -1.07
CA TYR A 459 17.56 11.33 0.27
C TYR A 459 16.85 12.24 1.28
N PHE A 460 16.41 13.42 0.86
CA PHE A 460 15.59 14.29 1.69
C PHE A 460 14.31 13.59 2.16
N ILE A 461 13.60 12.93 1.23
CA ILE A 461 12.40 12.14 1.54
C ILE A 461 12.71 11.01 2.52
N LEU A 462 13.75 10.22 2.25
CA LEU A 462 14.12 9.08 3.09
C LEU A 462 14.45 9.54 4.51
N MET A 463 15.37 10.49 4.67
CA MET A 463 15.85 10.92 5.99
C MET A 463 14.75 11.56 6.84
N VAL A 464 13.97 12.48 6.25
CA VAL A 464 12.88 13.13 6.99
C VAL A 464 11.78 12.14 7.36
N ASN A 465 11.38 11.25 6.44
CA ASN A 465 10.36 10.26 6.74
C ASN A 465 10.83 9.23 7.76
N ASN A 466 12.08 8.77 7.68
CA ASN A 466 12.63 7.81 8.63
C ASN A 466 12.63 8.37 10.06
N LEU A 467 13.09 9.61 10.25
CA LEU A 467 13.11 10.25 11.56
C LEU A 467 11.69 10.51 12.11
N THR A 468 10.79 11.03 11.27
CA THR A 468 9.41 11.32 11.69
C THR A 468 8.60 10.05 11.97
N ASP A 469 8.77 8.98 11.19
CA ASP A 469 8.12 7.68 11.43
C ASP A 469 8.64 7.00 12.70
N LEU A 470 9.90 7.25 13.06
CA LEU A 470 10.48 6.85 14.33
C LEU A 470 10.16 7.83 15.47
N GLY A 471 9.29 8.82 15.27
CA GLY A 471 8.83 9.75 16.30
C GLY A 471 9.94 10.67 16.84
N TYR A 472 10.95 10.97 16.04
CA TYR A 472 12.03 11.91 16.37
C TYR A 472 11.54 13.34 16.09
N THR A 473 11.65 14.25 17.07
CA THR A 473 11.21 15.64 16.90
C THR A 473 12.24 16.48 16.16
N TRP A 474 11.84 17.66 15.68
CA TRP A 474 12.77 18.60 15.05
C TRP A 474 13.88 19.01 16.01
N GLU A 475 13.55 19.30 17.26
CA GLU A 475 14.51 19.74 18.28
C GLU A 475 15.58 18.68 18.49
N GLN A 476 15.20 17.41 18.56
CA GLN A 476 16.13 16.29 18.69
C GLN A 476 17.01 16.12 17.43
N ALA A 477 16.45 16.34 16.24
CA ALA A 477 17.20 16.26 14.98
C ALA A 477 18.18 17.43 14.82
N ALA A 478 17.77 18.64 15.23
CA ALA A 478 18.54 19.86 15.09
C ALA A 478 19.73 19.96 16.07
N GLU A 479 19.77 19.14 17.13
CA GLU A 479 20.96 19.00 17.98
C GLU A 479 22.18 18.48 17.19
N ASN A 480 21.95 17.70 16.13
CA ASN A 480 23.00 17.29 15.22
C ASN A 480 23.20 18.34 14.11
N HIS A 481 24.29 19.11 14.20
CA HIS A 481 24.63 20.12 13.20
C HIS A 481 24.85 19.55 11.79
N GLU A 482 25.32 18.30 11.65
CA GLU A 482 25.48 17.66 10.35
C GLU A 482 24.14 17.33 9.70
N PHE A 483 23.09 17.07 10.49
CA PHE A 483 21.74 16.87 9.96
C PHE A 483 21.19 18.17 9.36
N ILE A 484 21.39 19.29 10.04
CA ILE A 484 21.02 20.60 9.50
C ILE A 484 21.83 20.90 8.23
N SER A 485 23.15 20.69 8.24
CA SER A 485 24.02 20.87 7.05
C SER A 485 23.55 20.02 5.86
N PHE A 486 23.16 18.76 6.10
CA PHE A 486 22.57 17.87 5.11
C PHE A 486 21.28 18.44 4.52
N LEU A 487 20.33 18.87 5.36
CA LEU A 487 19.07 19.46 4.88
C LEU A 487 19.32 20.75 4.08
N GLN A 488 20.28 21.57 4.49
CA GLN A 488 20.68 22.80 3.80
C GLN A 488 21.25 22.49 2.40
N THR A 489 22.12 21.48 2.31
CA THR A 489 22.65 20.95 1.05
C THR A 489 21.51 20.47 0.15
N CYS A 490 20.54 19.74 0.72
CA CYS A 490 19.37 19.31 -0.02
C CYS A 490 18.54 20.47 -0.55
N PHE A 491 18.22 21.47 0.29
CA PHE A 491 17.45 22.64 -0.13
C PHE A 491 18.15 23.44 -1.23
N ALA A 492 19.47 23.62 -1.15
CA ALA A 492 20.26 24.34 -2.15
C ALA A 492 20.13 23.73 -3.56
N LEU A 493 20.05 22.39 -3.64
CA LEU A 493 19.84 21.67 -4.90
C LEU A 493 18.36 21.64 -5.30
N LEU A 494 17.46 21.33 -4.37
CA LEU A 494 16.02 21.19 -4.64
C LEU A 494 15.39 22.49 -5.13
N ILE A 495 15.79 23.64 -4.61
CA ILE A 495 15.28 24.95 -5.02
C ILE A 495 15.53 25.24 -6.51
N ARG A 496 16.54 24.60 -7.13
CA ARG A 496 16.83 24.71 -8.57
C ARG A 496 15.84 23.92 -9.44
N SER A 497 15.04 23.02 -8.85
CA SER A 497 14.05 22.18 -9.55
C SER A 497 12.72 22.17 -8.79
N GLU A 498 11.79 23.04 -9.19
CA GLU A 498 10.46 23.15 -8.56
C GLU A 498 9.70 21.81 -8.50
N ASN A 499 9.86 20.96 -9.54
CA ASN A 499 9.24 19.63 -9.58
C ASN A 499 9.76 18.72 -8.45
N ASN A 500 11.08 18.66 -8.27
CA ASN A 500 11.70 17.82 -7.25
C ASN A 500 11.45 18.36 -5.84
N LEU A 501 11.49 19.69 -5.66
CA LEU A 501 11.13 20.34 -4.39
C LEU A 501 9.67 20.05 -4.03
N SER A 502 8.75 20.20 -4.97
CA SER A 502 7.33 19.89 -4.78
C SER A 502 7.12 18.43 -4.37
N MET A 503 7.77 17.49 -5.08
CA MET A 503 7.70 16.07 -4.75
C MET A 503 8.23 15.78 -3.34
N ALA A 504 9.39 16.35 -2.99
CA ALA A 504 10.03 16.16 -1.69
C ALA A 504 9.14 16.68 -0.55
N LEU A 505 8.59 17.90 -0.67
CA LEU A 505 7.72 18.48 0.35
C LEU A 505 6.37 17.74 0.47
N GLU A 506 5.78 17.32 -0.65
CA GLU A 506 4.55 16.51 -0.64
C GLU A 506 4.73 15.15 0.04
N LYS A 507 5.94 14.57 -0.01
CA LYS A 507 6.26 13.27 0.56
C LYS A 507 6.75 13.31 2.01
N THR A 508 7.08 14.48 2.55
CA THR A 508 7.64 14.68 3.89
C THR A 508 6.71 15.41 4.87
N ASN A 509 5.48 15.68 4.45
CA ASN A 509 4.47 16.45 5.19
C ASN A 509 3.65 15.61 6.20
N LYS A 510 4.30 14.72 6.96
CA LYS A 510 3.63 13.86 7.94
C LYS A 510 3.34 14.61 9.25
N ASP A 511 4.39 15.10 9.92
CA ASP A 511 4.29 15.86 11.16
C ASP A 511 4.24 17.38 10.87
N HIS A 512 3.26 18.09 11.45
CA HIS A 512 3.05 19.50 11.16
C HIS A 512 4.15 20.41 11.74
N ASN A 513 4.67 20.08 12.93
CA ASN A 513 5.72 20.89 13.57
C ASN A 513 7.06 20.69 12.87
N PHE A 514 7.42 19.44 12.58
CA PHE A 514 8.63 19.12 11.83
C PHE A 514 8.58 19.73 10.43
N PHE A 515 7.44 19.65 9.75
CA PHE A 515 7.26 20.25 8.43
C PHE A 515 7.35 21.78 8.46
N ALA A 516 6.73 22.45 9.45
CA ALA A 516 6.85 23.90 9.59
C ALA A 516 8.32 24.35 9.77
N GLN A 517 9.08 23.62 10.58
CA GLN A 517 10.51 23.88 10.79
C GLN A 517 11.36 23.63 9.53
N LEU A 518 11.07 22.57 8.77
CA LEU A 518 11.67 22.33 7.45
C LEU A 518 11.43 23.49 6.49
N ILE A 519 10.20 24.01 6.46
CA ILE A 519 9.87 25.16 5.61
C ILE A 519 10.59 26.41 6.07
N VAL A 520 10.71 26.65 7.39
CA VAL A 520 11.52 27.76 7.91
C VAL A 520 12.99 27.63 7.51
N LEU A 521 13.56 26.43 7.58
CA LEU A 521 14.92 26.19 7.07
C LEU A 521 15.02 26.55 5.56
N GLY A 522 14.05 26.14 4.75
CA GLY A 522 13.95 26.53 3.35
C GLY A 522 13.85 28.04 3.14
N ILE A 523 13.02 28.73 3.94
CA ILE A 523 12.86 30.20 3.88
C ILE A 523 14.21 30.87 4.14
N THR A 524 14.95 30.45 5.18
CA THR A 524 16.27 31.00 5.50
C THR A 524 17.32 30.76 4.41
N HIS A 525 17.13 29.75 3.56
CA HIS A 525 18.00 29.44 2.41
C HIS A 525 17.63 30.21 1.15
N THR A 526 16.42 30.77 1.08
CA THR A 526 15.98 31.60 -0.03
C THR A 526 16.24 33.08 0.25
N ALA A 527 16.59 33.84 -0.78
CA ALA A 527 16.61 35.30 -0.68
C ALA A 527 15.20 35.84 -0.36
N GLU A 528 15.11 37.00 0.30
CA GLU A 528 13.82 37.63 0.65
C GLU A 528 12.90 37.85 -0.55
N ARG A 529 13.46 38.00 -1.76
CA ARG A 529 12.74 38.12 -3.03
C ARG A 529 13.51 37.42 -4.14
N GLY A 530 12.81 36.75 -5.05
CA GLY A 530 13.39 36.12 -6.25
C GLY A 530 12.75 34.76 -6.58
N GLU A 531 13.15 34.21 -7.74
CA GLU A 531 12.58 32.96 -8.27
C GLU A 531 12.66 31.79 -7.29
N SER A 532 13.74 31.69 -6.52
CA SER A 532 13.94 30.66 -5.49
C SER A 532 12.87 30.70 -4.39
N ARG A 533 12.50 31.90 -3.92
CA ARG A 533 11.43 32.07 -2.92
C ARG A 533 10.08 31.71 -3.51
N ASP A 534 9.83 32.12 -4.76
CA ASP A 534 8.57 31.82 -5.44
C ASP A 534 8.41 30.32 -5.71
N ALA A 535 9.49 29.62 -6.06
CA ALA A 535 9.50 28.17 -6.22
C ALA A 535 9.19 27.45 -4.90
N LEU A 536 9.77 27.91 -3.78
CA LEU A 536 9.45 27.40 -2.45
C LEU A 536 7.98 27.66 -2.07
N LEU A 537 7.47 28.87 -2.32
CA LEU A 537 6.09 29.25 -2.04
C LEU A 537 5.08 28.37 -2.80
N ARG A 538 5.32 28.13 -4.09
CA ARG A 538 4.46 27.26 -4.91
C ARG A 538 4.50 25.81 -4.44
N SER A 539 5.70 25.30 -4.16
CA SER A 539 5.90 23.92 -3.68
C SER A 539 5.27 23.70 -2.29
N PHE A 540 5.42 24.66 -1.39
CA PHE A 540 4.76 24.70 -0.07
C PHE A 540 3.23 24.69 -0.20
N SER A 541 2.68 25.60 -1.00
CA SER A 541 1.23 25.70 -1.24
C SER A 541 0.65 24.38 -1.77
N LYS A 542 1.38 23.74 -2.69
CA LYS A 542 1.01 22.46 -3.28
C LYS A 542 1.03 21.33 -2.24
N ALA A 543 2.07 21.28 -1.40
CA ALA A 543 2.18 20.31 -0.31
C ALA A 543 1.03 20.43 0.70
N LEU A 544 0.63 21.66 1.06
CA LEU A 544 -0.50 21.90 1.96
C LEU A 544 -1.85 21.51 1.36
N LYS A 545 -2.05 21.74 0.05
CA LYS A 545 -3.30 21.37 -0.66
C LYS A 545 -3.58 19.86 -0.62
N SER A 546 -2.54 19.03 -0.49
CA SER A 546 -2.69 17.57 -0.38
C SER A 546 -3.19 17.07 0.99
N LYS A 547 -3.32 17.97 1.99
CA LYS A 547 -3.65 17.63 3.38
C LYS A 547 -5.03 18.13 3.80
N LYS A 548 -5.49 17.64 4.95
CA LYS A 548 -6.71 18.15 5.61
C LYS A 548 -6.51 19.61 6.02
N SER A 549 -7.60 20.39 5.98
CA SER A 549 -7.60 21.82 6.29
C SER A 549 -6.93 22.14 7.62
N ASP A 550 -7.29 21.43 8.69
CA ASP A 550 -6.75 21.67 10.04
C ASP A 550 -5.23 21.50 10.12
N TRP A 551 -4.67 20.49 9.44
CA TRP A 551 -3.22 20.27 9.41
C TRP A 551 -2.50 21.42 8.72
N ALA A 552 -3.03 21.89 7.59
CA ALA A 552 -2.45 23.01 6.85
C ALA A 552 -2.51 24.32 7.66
N VAL A 553 -3.59 24.52 8.42
CA VAL A 553 -3.74 25.66 9.35
C VAL A 553 -2.67 25.60 10.45
N MET A 554 -2.48 24.45 11.11
CA MET A 554 -1.46 24.28 12.14
C MET A 554 -0.05 24.59 11.64
N VAL A 555 0.30 24.18 10.41
CA VAL A 555 1.59 24.52 9.81
C VAL A 555 1.75 26.03 9.62
N ARG A 556 0.74 26.72 9.08
CA ARG A 556 0.78 28.18 8.89
C ARG A 556 0.92 28.92 10.21
N ILE A 557 0.13 28.55 11.22
CA ILE A 557 0.22 29.11 12.57
C ILE A 557 1.64 28.96 13.11
N ARG A 558 2.21 27.75 13.01
CA ARG A 558 3.56 27.48 13.52
C ARG A 558 4.64 28.31 12.82
N ILE A 559 4.54 28.53 11.50
CA ILE A 559 5.46 29.39 10.75
C ILE A 559 5.33 30.86 11.18
N ILE A 560 4.10 31.35 11.45
CA ILE A 560 3.85 32.69 11.96
C ILE A 560 4.44 32.87 13.36
N GLU A 561 4.24 31.90 14.26
CA GLU A 561 4.82 31.92 15.62
C GLU A 561 6.36 31.98 15.61
N MET A 562 7.00 31.40 14.59
CA MET A 562 8.45 31.44 14.40
C MET A 562 8.94 32.75 13.74
N GLY A 563 8.06 33.72 13.48
CA GLY A 563 8.42 35.04 12.97
C GLY A 563 8.53 35.14 11.45
N HIS A 564 8.00 34.17 10.71
CA HIS A 564 8.01 34.14 9.23
C HIS A 564 6.63 34.43 8.64
N ASP A 565 5.87 35.32 9.28
CA ASP A 565 4.54 35.77 8.90
C ASP A 565 4.46 36.35 7.47
N SER A 566 5.48 37.09 7.04
CA SER A 566 5.56 37.63 5.68
C SER A 566 5.44 36.57 4.59
N PHE A 567 6.05 35.39 4.79
CA PHE A 567 5.96 34.28 3.84
C PHE A 567 4.55 33.70 3.77
N ILE A 568 3.86 33.60 4.91
CA ILE A 568 2.46 33.14 4.97
C ILE A 568 1.51 34.17 4.34
N TYR A 569 1.82 35.46 4.46
CA TYR A 569 1.08 36.49 3.74
C TYR A 569 1.30 36.44 2.22
N ASP A 570 2.53 36.20 1.76
CA ASP A 570 2.82 35.96 0.35
C ASP A 570 2.03 34.75 -0.19
N GLU A 571 1.93 33.68 0.62
CA GLU A 571 1.13 32.49 0.30
C GLU A 571 -0.36 32.84 0.18
N PHE A 572 -0.89 33.62 1.12
CA PHE A 572 -2.27 34.12 1.08
C PHE A 572 -2.55 34.86 -0.23
N LEU A 573 -1.68 35.78 -0.65
CA LEU A 573 -1.86 36.53 -1.91
C LEU A 573 -1.81 35.61 -3.13
N PHE A 574 -0.89 34.66 -3.13
CA PHE A 574 -0.78 33.65 -4.19
C PHE A 574 -2.05 32.80 -4.29
N LEU A 575 -2.55 32.27 -3.16
CA LEU A 575 -3.76 31.46 -3.12
C LEU A 575 -5.02 32.26 -3.45
N LEU A 576 -5.11 33.51 -2.96
CA LEU A 576 -6.17 34.44 -3.32
C LEU A 576 -6.20 34.67 -4.83
N THR A 577 -5.04 34.77 -5.48
CA THR A 577 -4.94 34.93 -6.94
C THR A 577 -5.44 33.68 -7.69
N LEU A 578 -5.15 32.48 -7.18
CA LEU A 578 -5.53 31.22 -7.81
C LEU A 578 -6.96 30.75 -7.51
N SER A 579 -7.58 31.16 -6.40
CA SER A 579 -8.87 30.62 -5.96
C SER A 579 -9.99 30.96 -6.95
N GLU A 580 -10.81 29.98 -7.35
CA GLU A 580 -11.96 30.24 -8.24
C GLU A 580 -13.01 31.14 -7.56
N ASN A 581 -13.30 30.86 -6.28
CA ASN A 581 -14.21 31.65 -5.46
C ASN A 581 -13.42 32.51 -4.45
N LYS A 582 -13.12 33.76 -4.84
CA LYS A 582 -12.38 34.72 -4.00
C LYS A 582 -13.04 34.97 -2.65
N MET A 583 -14.37 35.07 -2.63
CA MET A 583 -15.13 35.42 -1.43
C MET A 583 -15.09 34.30 -0.39
N GLU A 584 -15.34 33.07 -0.83
CA GLU A 584 -15.28 31.91 0.05
C GLU A 584 -13.87 31.67 0.58
N PHE A 585 -12.85 31.79 -0.29
CA PHE A 585 -11.45 31.66 0.12
C PHE A 585 -11.06 32.69 1.17
N PHE A 586 -11.34 33.98 0.93
CA PHE A 586 -10.95 35.07 1.82
C PHE A 586 -11.51 34.89 3.23
N TRP A 587 -12.81 34.62 3.34
CA TRP A 587 -13.44 34.45 4.65
C TRP A 587 -13.06 33.13 5.34
N SER A 588 -12.89 32.05 4.58
CA SER A 588 -12.37 30.80 5.16
C SER A 588 -10.95 30.98 5.71
N TYR A 589 -10.11 31.75 5.02
CA TYR A 589 -8.77 32.10 5.50
C TYR A 589 -8.84 33.04 6.71
N TYR A 590 -9.77 33.99 6.71
CA TYR A 590 -10.01 34.87 7.85
C TYR A 590 -10.34 34.08 9.10
N ASP A 591 -11.34 33.21 9.02
CA ASP A 591 -11.77 32.39 10.15
C ASP A 591 -10.63 31.49 10.64
N ALA A 592 -9.84 30.91 9.73
CA ALA A 592 -8.80 29.95 10.09
C ALA A 592 -7.49 30.57 10.60
N ILE A 593 -7.12 31.78 10.17
CA ILE A 593 -5.78 32.37 10.42
C ILE A 593 -5.89 33.77 11.03
N PHE A 594 -6.63 34.70 10.39
CA PHE A 594 -6.74 36.06 10.91
C PHE A 594 -7.45 36.12 12.26
N SER A 595 -8.46 35.29 12.47
CA SER A 595 -9.20 35.26 13.73
C SER A 595 -8.36 34.71 14.89
N GLU A 596 -7.49 33.73 14.60
CA GLU A 596 -6.70 32.97 15.58
C GLU A 596 -5.44 33.73 16.03
N ILE A 597 -4.77 34.49 15.14
CA ILE A 597 -3.51 35.19 15.47
C ILE A 597 -3.68 36.70 15.38
N SER A 598 -3.89 37.35 16.52
CA SER A 598 -4.10 38.81 16.61
C SER A 598 -2.99 39.62 15.96
N ASP A 599 -1.73 39.30 16.25
CA ASP A 599 -0.58 40.07 15.75
C ASP A 599 -0.41 39.95 14.23
N TYR A 600 -0.87 38.86 13.64
CA TYR A 600 -0.88 38.64 12.19
C TYR A 600 -2.00 39.46 11.54
N ARG A 601 -3.20 39.40 12.11
CA ARG A 601 -4.36 40.20 11.68
C ARG A 601 -4.10 41.69 11.73
N ASP A 602 -3.56 42.17 12.85
CA ASP A 602 -3.33 43.60 13.05
C ASP A 602 -2.28 44.14 12.04
N ARG A 603 -1.34 43.30 11.60
CA ARG A 603 -0.35 43.62 10.56
C ARG A 603 -0.91 43.56 9.14
N TYR A 604 -1.66 42.52 8.80
CA TYR A 604 -1.94 42.19 7.40
C TYR A 604 -3.39 42.34 6.96
N PHE A 605 -4.38 42.36 7.88
CA PHE A 605 -5.80 42.35 7.48
C PHE A 605 -6.19 43.55 6.61
N THR A 606 -5.69 44.75 6.93
CA THR A 606 -5.98 45.96 6.13
C THR A 606 -5.50 45.81 4.67
N VAL A 607 -4.27 45.34 4.48
CA VAL A 607 -3.68 45.17 3.14
C VAL A 607 -4.31 43.96 2.43
N ALA A 608 -4.68 42.91 3.18
CA ALA A 608 -5.41 41.76 2.66
C ALA A 608 -6.78 42.16 2.12
N ALA A 609 -7.54 42.96 2.88
CA ALA A 609 -8.85 43.48 2.47
C ALA A 609 -8.74 44.37 1.23
N GLU A 610 -7.72 45.21 1.15
CA GLU A 610 -7.44 46.04 -0.03
C GLU A 610 -7.23 45.17 -1.28
N ASN A 611 -6.34 44.18 -1.22
CA ASN A 611 -6.09 43.26 -2.32
C ASN A 611 -7.33 42.43 -2.68
N TYR A 612 -8.08 41.96 -1.69
CA TYR A 612 -9.31 41.20 -1.89
C TYR A 612 -10.35 41.99 -2.70
N ILE A 613 -10.57 43.26 -2.34
CA ILE A 613 -11.54 44.13 -3.01
C ILE A 613 -11.19 44.35 -4.49
N GLU A 614 -9.90 44.43 -4.84
CA GLU A 614 -9.47 44.60 -6.24
C GLU A 614 -9.87 43.42 -7.15
N TYR A 615 -10.09 42.22 -6.59
CA TYR A 615 -10.58 41.07 -7.36
C TYR A 615 -12.10 41.00 -7.51
N LEU A 616 -12.85 41.86 -6.82
CA LEU A 616 -14.31 41.83 -6.82
C LEU A 616 -14.87 42.69 -7.95
N LYS A 617 -15.84 42.14 -8.71
CA LYS A 617 -16.67 42.94 -9.62
C LYS A 617 -17.60 43.84 -8.80
N ASP A 618 -18.04 44.97 -9.36
CA ASP A 618 -18.90 45.96 -8.69
C ASP A 618 -20.03 45.36 -7.86
N ARG A 619 -20.79 44.41 -8.41
CA ARG A 619 -21.90 43.76 -7.70
C ARG A 619 -21.44 42.89 -6.52
N GLN A 620 -20.30 42.21 -6.66
CA GLN A 620 -19.74 41.39 -5.59
C GLN A 620 -19.15 42.28 -4.50
N PHE A 621 -18.42 43.33 -4.89
CA PHE A 621 -17.89 44.33 -3.96
C PHE A 621 -18.99 44.91 -3.07
N ILE A 622 -20.07 45.43 -3.68
CA ILE A 622 -21.22 45.96 -2.95
C ILE A 622 -21.83 44.92 -1.98
N GLY A 623 -21.92 43.65 -2.40
CA GLY A 623 -22.46 42.57 -1.58
C GLY A 623 -21.58 42.21 -0.38
N GLU A 624 -20.27 42.39 -0.50
CA GLU A 624 -19.28 42.01 0.52
C GLU A 624 -18.94 43.16 1.48
N CYS A 625 -19.21 44.42 1.12
CA CYS A 625 -18.95 45.57 1.99
C CYS A 625 -19.54 45.43 3.39
N SER A 626 -20.75 44.88 3.53
CA SER A 626 -21.39 44.71 4.86
C SER A 626 -20.55 43.80 5.77
N LYS A 627 -20.11 42.65 5.27
CA LYS A 627 -19.24 41.72 6.02
C LYS A 627 -17.89 42.34 6.37
N ILE A 628 -17.25 43.03 5.43
CA ILE A 628 -15.97 43.69 5.70
C ILE A 628 -16.13 44.77 6.79
N LEU A 629 -17.27 45.47 6.82
CA LEU A 629 -17.57 46.48 7.83
C LEU A 629 -17.84 45.90 9.23
N GLU A 630 -18.28 44.64 9.35
CA GLU A 630 -18.33 43.94 10.65
C GLU A 630 -16.94 43.90 11.31
N HIS A 631 -15.88 43.93 10.50
CA HIS A 631 -14.47 43.97 10.92
C HIS A 631 -13.82 45.36 10.81
N ALA A 632 -14.62 46.44 10.77
CA ALA A 632 -14.09 47.80 10.58
C ALA A 632 -13.08 48.26 11.65
N SER A 633 -13.12 47.69 12.86
CA SER A 633 -12.12 47.95 13.91
C SER A 633 -10.72 47.47 13.55
N GLU A 634 -10.61 46.49 12.65
CA GLU A 634 -9.35 45.89 12.21
C GLU A 634 -8.77 46.62 10.98
N ILE A 635 -9.53 47.57 10.40
CA ILE A 635 -9.10 48.36 9.24
C ILE A 635 -8.40 49.64 9.71
N ASN A 636 -7.08 49.66 9.51
CA ASN A 636 -6.17 50.76 9.88
C ASN A 636 -5.87 51.69 8.70
N ASN A 637 -6.83 51.87 7.79
CA ASN A 637 -6.75 52.79 6.65
C ASN A 637 -8.11 53.46 6.41
N ASP A 638 -8.22 54.75 6.74
CA ASP A 638 -9.47 55.50 6.62
C ASP A 638 -9.91 55.71 5.17
N ALA A 639 -8.99 55.73 4.20
CA ALA A 639 -9.34 55.85 2.78
C ALA A 639 -9.98 54.56 2.26
N LEU A 640 -9.41 53.40 2.63
CA LEU A 640 -10.00 52.09 2.33
C LEU A 640 -11.37 51.95 3.01
N LEU A 641 -11.47 52.30 4.29
CA LEU A 641 -12.73 52.28 5.03
C LEU A 641 -13.79 53.16 4.36
N THR A 642 -13.42 54.36 3.90
CA THR A 642 -14.32 55.26 3.16
C THR A 642 -14.82 54.61 1.88
N ARG A 643 -13.93 54.00 1.08
CA ARG A 643 -14.30 53.28 -0.16
C ARG A 643 -15.28 52.13 0.12
N ILE A 644 -15.08 51.37 1.20
CA ILE A 644 -15.97 50.26 1.59
C ILE A 644 -17.34 50.80 2.02
N VAL A 645 -17.38 51.89 2.79
CA VAL A 645 -18.64 52.55 3.19
C VAL A 645 -19.39 53.07 1.97
N GLU A 646 -18.71 53.69 1.01
CA GLU A 646 -19.31 54.13 -0.26
C GLU A 646 -19.90 52.96 -1.05
N GLY A 647 -19.18 51.84 -1.12
CA GLY A 647 -19.67 50.60 -1.74
C GLY A 647 -20.94 50.05 -1.07
N PHE A 648 -20.95 49.99 0.26
CA PHE A 648 -22.14 49.61 1.03
C PHE A 648 -23.32 50.56 0.71
N GLU A 649 -23.06 51.87 0.74
CA GLU A 649 -24.03 52.91 0.45
C GLU A 649 -24.59 52.87 -0.97
N GLN A 650 -23.80 52.43 -1.96
CA GLN A 650 -24.28 52.18 -3.32
C GLN A 650 -25.34 51.07 -3.38
N GLY A 651 -25.20 50.04 -2.54
CA GLY A 651 -26.14 48.91 -2.47
C GLY A 651 -27.47 49.20 -1.78
N LEU A 652 -27.56 50.29 -1.01
CA LEU A 652 -28.72 50.54 -0.17
C LEU A 652 -30.02 50.83 -0.97
N PRO A 653 -31.15 50.18 -0.64
CA PRO A 653 -32.43 50.48 -1.26
C PRO A 653 -32.94 51.85 -0.80
N VAL A 654 -33.48 52.61 -1.75
CA VAL A 654 -34.10 53.91 -1.47
C VAL A 654 -35.58 53.73 -1.14
N SER A 655 -35.82 53.14 0.03
CA SER A 655 -37.13 52.83 0.59
C SER A 655 -36.98 52.51 2.07
N HIS A 656 -38.10 52.23 2.75
CA HIS A 656 -38.03 51.69 4.11
C HIS A 656 -37.23 50.36 4.10
N PRO A 657 -36.13 50.26 4.86
CA PRO A 657 -35.30 49.05 4.90
C PRO A 657 -35.98 47.93 5.71
N SER A 658 -35.47 46.69 5.56
CA SER A 658 -35.84 45.58 6.44
C SER A 658 -35.23 45.77 7.83
N GLN A 659 -35.78 45.11 8.85
CA GLN A 659 -35.29 45.25 10.23
C GLN A 659 -33.79 44.92 10.38
N LYS A 660 -33.31 43.84 9.73
CA LYS A 660 -31.88 43.50 9.70
C LYS A 660 -31.02 44.65 9.12
N LEU A 661 -31.46 45.27 8.03
CA LEU A 661 -30.71 46.35 7.39
C LEU A 661 -30.75 47.66 8.21
N VAL A 662 -31.77 47.87 9.04
CA VAL A 662 -31.80 49.00 9.99
C VAL A 662 -30.65 48.89 10.99
N GLU A 663 -30.43 47.71 11.55
CA GLU A 663 -29.34 47.45 12.50
C GLU A 663 -27.97 47.69 11.87
N GLU A 664 -27.76 47.17 10.65
CA GLU A 664 -26.53 47.41 9.86
C GLU A 664 -26.32 48.91 9.58
N ILE A 665 -27.34 49.65 9.16
CA ILE A 665 -27.26 51.10 8.89
C ILE A 665 -26.89 51.88 10.16
N LEU A 666 -27.45 51.52 11.32
CA LEU A 666 -27.15 52.16 12.59
C LEU A 666 -25.70 51.90 13.02
N PHE A 667 -25.25 50.64 12.91
CA PHE A 667 -23.88 50.25 13.19
C PHE A 667 -22.88 51.00 12.30
N ILE A 668 -23.12 51.05 10.98
CA ILE A 668 -22.24 51.73 10.04
C ILE A 668 -22.27 53.26 10.24
N SER A 669 -23.42 53.84 10.58
CA SER A 669 -23.51 55.25 10.94
C SER A 669 -22.63 55.60 12.15
N GLU A 670 -22.54 54.70 13.13
CA GLU A 670 -21.69 54.87 14.30
C GLU A 670 -20.21 54.77 13.92
N ILE A 671 -19.83 53.83 13.05
CA ILE A 671 -18.48 53.76 12.47
C ILE A 671 -18.13 55.08 11.75
N LYS A 672 -19.02 55.58 10.88
CA LYS A 672 -18.80 56.85 10.17
C LYS A 672 -18.57 58.02 11.13
N ARG A 673 -19.33 58.07 12.22
CA ARG A 673 -19.21 59.10 13.26
C ARG A 673 -17.88 58.99 14.02
N GLN A 674 -17.52 57.79 14.46
CA GLN A 674 -16.29 57.54 15.24
C GLN A 674 -15.03 57.79 14.41
N ARG A 675 -15.01 57.30 13.17
CA ARG A 675 -13.86 57.39 12.25
C ARG A 675 -13.89 58.62 11.35
N LYS A 676 -14.89 59.50 11.51
CA LYS A 676 -15.09 60.73 10.73
C LYS A 676 -15.15 60.49 9.21
N VAL A 677 -15.67 59.34 8.79
CA VAL A 677 -15.87 58.99 7.38
C VAL A 677 -17.01 59.82 6.79
N ARG A 678 -16.76 60.50 5.68
CA ARG A 678 -17.74 61.29 4.93
C ARG A 678 -17.92 60.69 3.54
N THR A 679 -19.16 60.58 3.10
CA THR A 679 -19.52 60.06 1.78
C THR A 679 -20.46 61.04 1.08
N LEU A 680 -20.42 61.05 -0.26
CA LEU A 680 -21.21 61.93 -1.11
C LEU A 680 -21.92 61.09 -2.19
N PRO A 681 -23.25 60.87 -2.10
CA PRO A 681 -24.17 61.31 -1.05
C PRO A 681 -24.07 60.46 0.24
N ASP A 682 -24.48 61.02 1.38
CA ASP A 682 -24.56 60.32 2.66
C ASP A 682 -25.80 59.41 2.71
N MET A 683 -25.74 58.25 2.03
CA MET A 683 -26.91 57.39 1.88
C MET A 683 -27.41 56.79 3.20
N THR A 684 -26.51 56.44 4.12
CA THR A 684 -26.89 55.94 5.46
C THR A 684 -27.64 57.03 6.24
N GLY A 685 -27.15 58.27 6.23
CA GLY A 685 -27.84 59.42 6.82
C GLY A 685 -29.19 59.71 6.17
N LEU A 686 -29.27 59.68 4.84
CA LEU A 686 -30.50 59.92 4.09
C LEU A 686 -31.58 58.87 4.33
N ILE A 687 -31.21 57.59 4.41
CA ILE A 687 -32.18 56.53 4.72
C ILE A 687 -32.67 56.65 6.17
N ARG A 688 -31.79 56.97 7.12
CA ARG A 688 -32.18 57.25 8.51
C ARG A 688 -33.14 58.42 8.62
N LEU A 689 -32.88 59.50 7.89
CA LEU A 689 -33.81 60.63 7.81
C LEU A 689 -35.15 60.20 7.22
N GLY A 690 -35.12 59.39 6.14
CA GLY A 690 -36.31 58.80 5.53
C GLY A 690 -37.14 57.97 6.51
N MET A 691 -36.52 57.14 7.36
CA MET A 691 -37.21 56.39 8.41
C MET A 691 -37.84 57.34 9.46
N ASN A 692 -37.06 58.29 9.96
CA ASN A 692 -37.52 59.26 10.97
C ASN A 692 -38.74 60.06 10.50
N ILE A 693 -38.79 60.44 9.22
CA ILE A 693 -39.94 61.17 8.62
C ILE A 693 -41.26 60.39 8.75
N TYR A 694 -41.20 59.06 8.72
CA TYR A 694 -42.38 58.20 8.78
C TYR A 694 -42.69 57.68 10.20
N GLU A 695 -41.69 57.60 11.08
CA GLU A 695 -41.84 57.07 12.45
C GLU A 695 -42.26 58.13 13.48
N CYS A 696 -42.04 59.42 13.23
CA CYS A 696 -42.41 60.48 14.17
C CYS A 696 -43.04 61.71 13.50
N ASP A 697 -44.04 62.30 14.16
CA ASP A 697 -44.67 63.57 13.73
C ASP A 697 -43.92 64.78 14.30
N LYS A 698 -42.60 64.83 14.06
CA LYS A 698 -41.76 65.98 14.46
C LYS A 698 -41.89 67.15 13.47
N PRO A 699 -41.77 68.41 13.93
CA PRO A 699 -41.67 69.57 13.04
C PRO A 699 -40.48 69.45 12.07
N ILE A 700 -40.60 70.04 10.87
CA ILE A 700 -39.57 69.97 9.82
C ILE A 700 -38.21 70.51 10.30
N VAL A 701 -38.21 71.54 11.16
CA VAL A 701 -36.98 72.10 11.75
C VAL A 701 -36.23 71.09 12.63
N GLU A 702 -36.93 70.22 13.34
CA GLU A 702 -36.32 69.19 14.18
C GLU A 702 -35.90 67.96 13.36
N LEU A 703 -36.61 67.67 12.26
CA LEU A 703 -36.30 66.53 11.38
C LEU A 703 -34.95 66.71 10.66
N PHE A 704 -34.66 67.91 10.16
CA PHE A 704 -33.40 68.17 9.45
C PHE A 704 -32.24 68.53 10.39
N GLY A 705 -32.52 69.00 11.60
CA GLY A 705 -31.51 69.38 12.57
C GLY A 705 -30.56 70.48 12.07
N SER A 706 -29.37 70.58 12.69
CA SER A 706 -28.36 71.60 12.37
C SER A 706 -27.38 71.21 11.25
N ALA A 707 -27.32 69.93 10.90
CA ALA A 707 -26.41 69.38 9.88
C ALA A 707 -27.10 68.20 9.18
N PRO A 708 -27.93 68.46 8.17
CA PRO A 708 -28.65 67.40 7.46
C PRO A 708 -27.69 66.55 6.59
N PRO A 709 -28.05 65.28 6.30
CA PRO A 709 -27.24 64.39 5.48
C PRO A 709 -27.13 64.90 4.04
N ASP A 710 -25.99 64.70 3.40
CA ASP A 710 -25.69 65.26 2.08
C ASP A 710 -26.37 64.48 0.94
N LEU A 711 -26.99 65.19 -0.01
CA LEU A 711 -27.58 64.63 -1.23
C LEU A 711 -26.69 64.84 -2.47
N GLU A 712 -25.63 65.62 -2.35
CA GLU A 712 -24.72 65.93 -3.46
C GLU A 712 -24.10 64.65 -4.03
N GLY A 713 -24.02 64.57 -5.36
CA GLY A 713 -23.58 63.37 -6.08
C GLY A 713 -24.64 62.29 -6.29
N MET A 714 -25.87 62.44 -5.78
CA MET A 714 -26.94 61.45 -5.99
C MET A 714 -27.40 61.36 -7.46
N LEU A 715 -27.31 60.16 -8.05
CA LEU A 715 -27.74 59.91 -9.44
C LEU A 715 -29.25 60.15 -9.65
N GLY A 716 -29.63 60.76 -10.78
CA GLY A 716 -31.02 61.18 -11.06
C GLY A 716 -32.10 60.09 -10.91
N LYS A 717 -31.81 58.83 -11.26
CA LYS A 717 -32.76 57.71 -11.02
C LYS A 717 -32.99 57.44 -9.53
N ARG A 718 -31.91 57.48 -8.74
CA ARG A 718 -31.91 57.24 -7.30
C ARG A 718 -32.56 58.42 -6.56
N TYR A 719 -32.24 59.63 -6.98
CA TYR A 719 -32.87 60.87 -6.51
C TYR A 719 -34.38 60.88 -6.74
N LYS A 720 -34.86 60.52 -7.93
CA LYS A 720 -36.30 60.36 -8.21
C LYS A 720 -36.99 59.38 -7.26
N LYS A 721 -36.34 58.24 -6.94
CA LYS A 721 -36.86 57.28 -5.97
C LYS A 721 -36.91 57.86 -4.56
N TYR A 722 -35.86 58.58 -4.16
CA TYR A 722 -35.79 59.22 -2.85
C TYR A 722 -36.90 60.25 -2.67
N LEU A 723 -37.06 61.18 -3.63
CA LEU A 723 -38.15 62.14 -3.65
C LEU A 723 -39.53 61.45 -3.58
N LYS A 724 -39.73 60.40 -4.37
CA LYS A 724 -40.99 59.64 -4.35
C LYS A 724 -41.28 59.03 -2.97
N TRP A 725 -40.24 58.65 -2.23
CA TRP A 725 -40.37 58.07 -0.90
C TRP A 725 -40.67 59.11 0.17
N ILE A 726 -39.86 60.17 0.30
CA ILE A 726 -39.96 61.08 1.47
C ILE A 726 -40.93 62.26 1.27
N LEU A 727 -41.07 62.75 0.04
CA LEU A 727 -41.77 64.00 -0.26
C LEU A 727 -43.27 63.98 0.09
N PRO A 728 -44.03 62.88 -0.12
CA PRO A 728 -45.44 62.84 0.26
C PRO A 728 -45.70 63.10 1.75
N LYS A 729 -44.84 62.56 2.64
CA LYS A 729 -44.97 62.74 4.09
C LYS A 729 -44.46 64.11 4.51
N LEU A 730 -43.32 64.57 4.00
CA LEU A 730 -42.79 65.91 4.27
C LEU A 730 -43.79 67.03 3.93
N LEU A 731 -44.44 66.95 2.77
CA LEU A 731 -45.45 67.95 2.38
C LEU A 731 -46.76 67.84 3.17
N SER A 732 -47.03 66.71 3.83
CA SER A 732 -48.20 66.56 4.70
C SER A 732 -48.01 67.19 6.08
N ILE A 733 -46.76 67.39 6.51
CA ILE A 733 -46.40 67.99 7.81
C ILE A 733 -45.91 69.44 7.67
N ALA A 734 -45.55 69.89 6.45
CA ALA A 734 -45.18 71.28 6.19
C ALA A 734 -46.36 72.21 6.48
N SER A 735 -46.18 73.12 7.44
CA SER A 735 -47.27 73.93 7.98
C SER A 735 -47.07 75.43 7.84
N SER A 736 -45.89 75.87 7.37
CA SER A 736 -45.57 77.29 7.14
C SER A 736 -44.77 77.50 5.84
N PRO A 737 -44.71 78.73 5.31
CA PRO A 737 -43.82 79.07 4.19
C PRO A 737 -42.35 78.70 4.44
N GLU A 738 -41.85 78.89 5.66
CA GLU A 738 -40.48 78.56 6.05
C GLU A 738 -40.21 77.05 6.01
N ASP A 739 -41.19 76.23 6.38
CA ASP A 739 -41.12 74.77 6.28
C ASP A 739 -40.97 74.31 4.82
N HIS A 740 -41.73 74.92 3.89
CA HIS A 740 -41.57 74.66 2.46
C HIS A 740 -40.18 75.04 1.96
N GLY A 741 -39.65 76.18 2.41
CA GLY A 741 -38.29 76.61 2.11
C GLY A 741 -37.21 75.67 2.62
N ARG A 742 -37.31 75.20 3.86
CA ARG A 742 -36.39 74.19 4.42
C ARG A 742 -36.37 72.91 3.60
N VAL A 743 -37.53 72.39 3.18
CA VAL A 743 -37.62 71.19 2.35
C VAL A 743 -36.98 71.40 0.98
N LEU A 744 -37.25 72.53 0.33
CA LEU A 744 -36.68 72.83 -0.99
C LEU A 744 -35.16 73.02 -0.94
N ASN A 745 -34.66 73.74 0.06
CA ASN A 745 -33.23 73.97 0.23
C ASN A 745 -32.48 72.67 0.55
N PHE A 746 -33.06 71.82 1.41
CA PHE A 746 -32.47 70.51 1.71
C PHE A 746 -32.43 69.60 0.48
N LEU A 747 -33.52 69.54 -0.29
CA LEU A 747 -33.61 68.63 -1.45
C LEU A 747 -32.92 69.18 -2.70
N ALA A 748 -32.42 70.41 -2.68
CA ALA A 748 -31.75 71.01 -3.82
C ALA A 748 -30.43 70.28 -4.10
N VAL A 749 -30.34 69.67 -5.29
CA VAL A 749 -29.13 69.01 -5.80
C VAL A 749 -28.80 69.63 -7.15
N SER A 750 -27.56 70.08 -7.30
CA SER A 750 -27.08 70.72 -8.52
C SER A 750 -27.35 69.85 -9.76
N GLY A 751 -28.04 70.40 -10.75
CA GLY A 751 -28.39 69.73 -12.01
C GLY A 751 -29.61 68.80 -11.94
N LEU A 752 -30.30 68.69 -10.81
CA LEU A 752 -31.55 67.92 -10.62
C LEU A 752 -32.73 68.80 -10.16
N GLU A 753 -32.63 70.11 -10.33
CA GLU A 753 -33.68 71.08 -10.01
C GLU A 753 -34.98 70.86 -10.79
N PRO A 754 -34.96 70.52 -12.10
CA PRO A 754 -36.19 70.23 -12.85
C PRO A 754 -36.93 69.02 -12.27
N GLU A 755 -36.20 67.97 -11.88
CA GLU A 755 -36.71 66.81 -11.19
C GLU A 755 -37.38 67.15 -9.86
N LEU A 756 -36.74 67.98 -9.04
CA LEU A 756 -37.27 68.44 -7.76
C LEU A 756 -38.59 69.19 -7.97
N LYS A 757 -38.57 70.22 -8.81
CA LYS A 757 -39.75 71.06 -9.11
C LYS A 757 -40.93 70.22 -9.59
N SER A 758 -40.69 69.33 -10.55
CA SER A 758 -41.73 68.46 -11.11
C SER A 758 -42.35 67.52 -10.06
N ASN A 759 -41.52 66.85 -9.26
CA ASN A 759 -42.01 65.94 -8.21
C ASN A 759 -42.70 66.69 -7.06
N TYR A 760 -42.21 67.87 -6.71
CA TYR A 760 -42.78 68.73 -5.66
C TYR A 760 -44.18 69.20 -6.05
N MET A 761 -44.32 69.80 -7.24
CA MET A 761 -45.62 70.25 -7.75
C MET A 761 -46.61 69.11 -7.94
N THR A 762 -46.13 67.95 -8.40
CA THR A 762 -46.95 66.74 -8.54
C THR A 762 -47.48 66.27 -7.19
N ASN A 763 -46.67 66.28 -6.13
CA ASN A 763 -47.12 65.84 -4.80
C ASN A 763 -48.02 66.86 -4.11
N LEU A 764 -47.77 68.17 -4.24
CA LEU A 764 -48.71 69.21 -3.79
C LEU A 764 -50.08 69.05 -4.45
N SER A 765 -50.09 68.83 -5.77
CA SER A 765 -51.32 68.58 -6.53
C SER A 765 -52.06 67.33 -6.05
N LYS A 766 -51.33 66.26 -5.68
CA LYS A 766 -51.93 65.05 -5.08
C LYS A 766 -52.54 65.33 -3.71
N ILE A 767 -51.88 66.11 -2.85
CA ILE A 767 -52.40 66.50 -1.53
C ILE A 767 -53.69 67.31 -1.71
N LEU A 768 -53.72 68.28 -2.63
CA LEU A 768 -54.93 69.05 -2.96
C LEU A 768 -56.10 68.18 -3.45
N LYS A 769 -55.81 67.16 -4.26
CA LYS A 769 -56.82 66.19 -4.71
C LYS A 769 -57.33 65.30 -3.56
N LYS A 770 -56.46 64.91 -2.62
CA LYS A 770 -56.79 64.04 -1.49
C LYS A 770 -57.53 64.76 -0.35
N ASN A 771 -57.14 66.00 -0.03
CA ASN A 771 -57.77 66.85 0.97
C ASN A 771 -57.73 68.31 0.51
N LYS A 772 -58.89 68.84 0.11
CA LYS A 772 -59.02 70.20 -0.44
C LYS A 772 -58.62 71.30 0.54
N LYS A 773 -58.80 71.10 1.86
CA LYS A 773 -58.48 72.13 2.87
C LYS A 773 -56.97 72.21 3.08
N SER A 774 -56.35 71.11 3.51
CA SER A 774 -54.91 71.07 3.77
C SER A 774 -54.08 71.30 2.52
N GLY A 775 -54.54 70.84 1.36
CA GLY A 775 -53.86 71.11 0.10
C GLY A 775 -53.92 72.58 -0.32
N ARG A 776 -55.03 73.30 -0.07
CA ARG A 776 -55.09 74.75 -0.31
C ARG A 776 -54.15 75.51 0.61
N GLU A 777 -54.12 75.16 1.89
CA GLU A 777 -53.20 75.74 2.88
C GLU A 777 -51.74 75.51 2.47
N GLY A 778 -51.36 74.28 2.12
CA GLY A 778 -50.01 73.97 1.62
C GLY A 778 -49.64 74.68 0.32
N PHE A 779 -50.57 74.82 -0.64
CA PHE A 779 -50.33 75.59 -1.86
C PHE A 779 -50.14 77.09 -1.56
N VAL A 780 -50.92 77.65 -0.64
CA VAL A 780 -50.79 79.06 -0.23
C VAL A 780 -49.44 79.28 0.45
N HIS A 781 -49.06 78.44 1.40
CA HIS A 781 -47.75 78.56 2.07
C HIS A 781 -46.59 78.41 1.10
N PHE A 782 -46.67 77.47 0.15
CA PHE A 782 -45.67 77.35 -0.92
C PHE A 782 -45.61 78.59 -1.82
N ILE A 783 -46.74 79.15 -2.24
CA ILE A 783 -46.79 80.37 -3.06
C ILE A 783 -46.22 81.57 -2.29
N VAL A 784 -46.57 81.70 -1.01
CA VAL A 784 -46.01 82.75 -0.13
C VAL A 784 -44.50 82.61 -0.04
N TYR A 785 -43.96 81.41 0.15
CA TYR A 785 -42.52 81.19 0.12
C TYR A 785 -41.92 81.56 -1.24
N TYR A 786 -42.49 81.04 -2.33
CA TYR A 786 -41.99 81.24 -3.68
C TYR A 786 -41.96 82.72 -4.09
N LEU A 787 -42.97 83.50 -3.70
CA LEU A 787 -43.08 84.93 -4.03
C LEU A 787 -42.39 85.87 -3.04
N SER A 788 -42.21 85.46 -1.77
CA SER A 788 -41.81 86.38 -0.69
C SER A 788 -40.47 86.04 -0.04
N LEU A 789 -39.95 84.82 -0.21
CA LEU A 789 -38.79 84.30 0.54
C LEU A 789 -37.71 83.63 -0.33
N MET A 790 -37.92 83.46 -1.64
CA MET A 790 -36.86 83.04 -2.57
C MET A 790 -35.91 84.21 -2.86
N PRO A 791 -34.58 84.06 -2.72
CA PRO A 791 -33.63 85.09 -3.16
C PRO A 791 -33.78 85.32 -4.67
N ASN A 792 -33.86 86.60 -5.07
CA ASN A 792 -33.80 87.00 -6.47
C ASN A 792 -32.41 86.67 -7.04
N GLU A 793 -32.22 85.46 -7.56
CA GLU A 793 -31.23 85.22 -8.61
C GLU A 793 -31.95 84.59 -9.82
N GLU A 794 -32.02 85.43 -10.85
CA GLU A 794 -32.27 85.15 -12.27
C GLU A 794 -33.32 84.09 -12.63
N ASN A 795 -34.50 84.62 -12.91
CA ASN A 795 -35.53 84.06 -13.77
C ASN A 795 -34.91 83.66 -15.15
N PRO A 796 -35.14 82.43 -15.63
CA PRO A 796 -35.61 82.31 -16.99
C PRO A 796 -36.92 81.51 -17.04
N SER A 797 -37.99 82.26 -17.32
CA SER A 797 -39.23 81.85 -18.01
C SER A 797 -39.92 80.56 -17.56
N ILE A 798 -41.07 80.77 -16.93
CA ILE A 798 -42.24 79.87 -16.80
C ILE A 798 -42.65 79.28 -18.16
#